data_AF-A0A1S3EWQ7-F1
#
_entry.id   AF-A0A1S3EWQ7-F1
#
_cell.length_a   1.000
_cell.length_b   1.000
_cell.length_c   1.000
_cell.angle_alpha   90.00
_cell.angle_beta   90.00
_cell.angle_gamma   90.00
#
_symmetry.space_group_name_H-M   'P 1'
#
loop_
_entity.id
_entity.type
_entity.pdbx_description
1 polymer ?
#
loop_
_entity_poly.entity_id
_entity_poly.type
_entity_poly.pdbx_seq_one_letter_code
_entity_poly.pdbx_strand_id
1 'polypeptide(L)'
;MTHTMAVSPREASRQRRIQDMTAAAGSAGRAAVPLLLCALLAPGGAYVLDDSDGLVLILIENVKAQHLKVSGFIGFNERDLTSFNSTQNKPEGLCAAVRPDWQSKFCPATLEMNCTCLRGSQATSRLLVSYPEPFRSEILDYLFKPNFGASLHILKVEIGGDGQTTDGTEPSHMHYTLDENYFRGYEWWLMKEAKKRNPDIILMGLPWSFPGWLGKGLNWPYKNIQLTAYYIVSWIVGAKHYHNLDIDYIGIWNERSFDVNYIKVLRRMLNYQGFQQVKIIASDNLWEPISSSMLFDPELLKVIDVIGAHYPGTLSVHNAQLTGKKLWSSEDFSTLNSDVGAGCWARILNQNYINGYMTSTIAWNLVASYYEELPYGRCGLMTAQEPWSGHYVVESPIWVSAHTSQFTQPGWYYLKTVGHLKQGGSYVALTDGLGNLTIIIETMSHKHSMCIRPFLPYYNVSQQLATFFLQGTLSDIPELQVWYTKLGIPSERFLFKRLDSIWLLDSGGTFTLELQEDEIFTLTTLTTGRKGQFPFPPKSRPFPSIYDDDFNVEYPFFSEAPFFADQTGVFEYYMNTEDPGEHQFTLRQVLNQRPITWAADAFSPISIIGDYQWTNLTIECDVYIETPEKGGVFIAGRVNKGGILIRSATGVFFWIFASGFYRLTADLAGWMMYTSGHAEIRAQEWYTLTLIIKASIPNQNA
;
A
#
# COMPACT_ATOMS: atom_id res chain seq x y z
N MET A 1 44.18 34.72 57.40
CA MET A 1 43.12 35.36 56.58
C MET A 1 42.46 34.27 55.76
N THR A 2 41.12 34.30 55.59
CA THR A 2 40.28 33.61 54.57
C THR A 2 40.74 32.23 54.03
N HIS A 3 40.06 31.10 54.27
CA HIS A 3 38.73 30.67 53.75
C HIS A 3 38.60 30.80 52.21
N THR A 4 38.03 29.85 51.44
CA THR A 4 37.30 28.57 51.72
C THR A 4 37.47 27.62 50.50
N MET A 5 37.59 26.29 50.67
CA MET A 5 36.55 25.23 50.51
C MET A 5 35.70 25.20 49.21
N ALA A 6 35.36 23.97 48.78
CA ALA A 6 34.51 23.63 47.63
C ALA A 6 33.04 23.37 48.04
N VAL A 7 32.14 23.08 47.08
CA VAL A 7 30.88 22.31 47.26
C VAL A 7 30.30 21.87 45.88
N SER A 8 29.31 20.96 45.88
CA SER A 8 28.67 20.38 44.68
C SER A 8 27.15 20.78 44.54
N PRO A 9 26.12 19.95 44.23
CA PRO A 9 25.08 20.37 43.26
C PRO A 9 23.62 20.41 43.76
N ARG A 10 22.66 20.62 42.83
CA ARG A 10 21.17 20.71 42.97
C ARG A 10 20.65 22.10 43.44
N GLU A 11 19.37 22.51 43.33
CA GLU A 11 18.11 21.82 42.99
C GLU A 11 17.04 22.75 42.32
N ALA A 12 15.79 22.29 42.17
CA ALA A 12 14.74 22.72 41.22
C ALA A 12 13.96 24.06 41.45
N SER A 13 13.28 24.58 40.39
CA SER A 13 11.91 25.19 40.38
C SER A 13 11.67 26.08 39.11
N ARG A 14 10.49 26.67 38.81
CA ARG A 14 9.08 26.18 38.67
C ARG A 14 8.20 27.33 38.08
N GLN A 15 7.48 27.08 36.96
CA GLN A 15 6.31 27.84 36.42
C GLN A 15 6.39 29.37 36.12
N ARG A 16 6.21 29.74 34.83
CA ARG A 16 5.44 30.89 34.24
C ARG A 16 5.34 30.61 32.72
N ARG A 17 4.20 30.29 32.10
CA ARG A 17 2.94 31.04 31.80
C ARG A 17 3.08 32.26 30.87
N ILE A 18 2.59 32.06 29.63
CA ILE A 18 1.62 32.92 28.87
C ILE A 18 2.13 34.27 28.29
N GLN A 19 1.93 34.43 26.96
CA GLN A 19 1.45 35.58 26.14
C GLN A 19 1.67 37.05 26.62
N ASP A 20 1.79 38.10 25.78
CA ASP A 20 1.44 38.27 24.36
C ASP A 20 2.08 39.55 23.70
N MET A 21 1.84 39.74 22.39
CA MET A 21 1.73 40.99 21.59
C MET A 21 2.75 42.15 21.65
N THR A 22 3.25 42.56 20.47
CA THR A 22 3.24 43.92 19.80
C THR A 22 4.38 44.01 18.76
N ALA A 23 4.33 44.75 17.63
CA ALA A 23 3.33 45.53 16.88
C ALA A 23 3.70 45.40 15.37
N ALA A 24 2.85 45.37 14.33
CA ALA A 24 1.60 46.06 13.96
C ALA A 24 1.78 47.41 13.20
N ALA A 25 1.55 47.41 11.87
CA ALA A 25 0.97 48.51 11.03
C ALA A 25 1.03 48.13 9.52
N GLY A 26 -0.04 48.39 8.73
CA GLY A 26 -0.02 48.11 7.27
C GLY A 26 -1.35 47.94 6.50
N SER A 27 -2.39 48.70 6.82
CA SER A 27 -3.72 48.72 6.14
C SER A 27 -3.70 49.41 4.76
N ALA A 28 -4.67 49.27 3.83
CA ALA A 28 -5.79 48.33 3.58
C ALA A 28 -6.39 48.63 2.17
N GLY A 29 -7.27 47.78 1.59
CA GLY A 29 -7.63 47.91 0.16
C GLY A 29 -8.94 47.31 -0.43
N ARG A 30 -10.09 47.43 0.25
CA ARG A 30 -11.47 47.22 -0.28
C ARG A 30 -11.93 45.79 -0.62
N ALA A 31 -13.24 45.55 -0.47
CA ALA A 31 -14.00 44.43 -1.00
C ALA A 31 -15.42 44.91 -1.40
N ALA A 32 -15.99 44.37 -2.49
CA ALA A 32 -17.42 44.40 -2.83
C ALA A 32 -17.70 43.49 -4.04
N VAL A 33 -18.89 42.87 -4.08
CA VAL A 33 -19.38 41.99 -5.16
C VAL A 33 -20.85 42.37 -5.43
N PRO A 34 -21.28 42.49 -6.69
CA PRO A 34 -22.25 41.51 -7.20
C PRO A 34 -22.03 41.11 -8.67
N LEU A 35 -22.14 39.81 -8.94
CA LEU A 35 -22.31 39.23 -10.28
C LEU A 35 -23.69 38.57 -10.29
N LEU A 36 -24.59 38.99 -11.20
CA LEU A 36 -25.95 38.45 -11.26
C LEU A 36 -26.53 38.55 -12.67
N LEU A 37 -26.58 37.42 -13.38
CA LEU A 37 -27.47 37.21 -14.51
C LEU A 37 -27.70 35.71 -14.73
N CYS A 38 -28.95 35.26 -14.59
CA CYS A 38 -29.36 33.86 -14.79
C CYS A 38 -30.24 33.75 -16.04
N ALA A 39 -30.00 32.76 -16.89
CA ALA A 39 -31.02 32.20 -17.80
C ALA A 39 -30.64 30.83 -18.39
N LEU A 40 -31.30 29.78 -17.89
CA LEU A 40 -32.02 28.77 -18.70
C LEU A 40 -31.34 28.13 -19.95
N LEU A 41 -30.79 26.92 -19.80
CA LEU A 41 -31.46 25.63 -20.13
C LEU A 41 -30.50 24.41 -20.12
N ALA A 42 -31.09 23.20 -20.04
CA ALA A 42 -30.45 21.87 -20.19
C ALA A 42 -29.32 21.49 -19.21
N PRO A 43 -29.64 20.91 -18.02
CA PRO A 43 -28.66 20.24 -17.17
C PRO A 43 -28.42 18.79 -17.65
N GLY A 44 -27.43 18.61 -18.53
CA GLY A 44 -26.90 17.30 -18.90
C GLY A 44 -25.42 17.36 -19.22
N GLY A 45 -24.66 16.36 -18.76
CA GLY A 45 -23.34 16.04 -19.30
C GLY A 45 -23.49 14.98 -20.38
N ALA A 46 -23.07 15.26 -21.62
CA ALA A 46 -23.07 14.30 -22.71
C ALA A 46 -21.67 13.69 -22.84
N TYR A 47 -21.59 12.36 -22.79
CA TYR A 47 -20.35 11.59 -22.83
C TYR A 47 -20.41 10.57 -23.97
N VAL A 48 -19.44 10.61 -24.87
CA VAL A 48 -19.34 9.70 -26.01
C VAL A 48 -18.31 8.62 -25.71
N LEU A 49 -18.66 7.36 -25.94
CA LEU A 49 -17.76 6.21 -25.85
C LEU A 49 -17.62 5.59 -27.24
N ASP A 50 -16.39 5.50 -27.74
CA ASP A 50 -16.05 4.96 -29.07
C ASP A 50 -14.83 4.05 -28.94
N ASP A 51 -14.86 2.90 -29.64
CA ASP A 51 -13.76 1.94 -29.74
C ASP A 51 -12.89 2.15 -30.99
N SER A 52 -13.28 3.04 -31.91
CA SER A 52 -12.56 3.22 -33.17
C SER A 52 -11.11 3.71 -33.00
N ASP A 53 -10.22 3.19 -33.84
CA ASP A 53 -8.81 3.59 -33.85
C ASP A 53 -8.54 4.88 -34.66
N GLY A 54 -9.61 5.59 -35.06
CA GLY A 54 -9.58 6.72 -35.97
C GLY A 54 -9.68 8.09 -35.31
N LEU A 55 -8.90 9.05 -35.79
CA LEU A 55 -9.01 10.47 -35.43
C LEU A 55 -10.21 11.11 -36.16
N VAL A 56 -11.41 11.04 -35.57
CA VAL A 56 -12.63 11.68 -36.13
C VAL A 56 -12.78 13.10 -35.62
N LEU A 57 -12.34 14.07 -36.42
CA LEU A 57 -12.40 15.50 -36.10
C LEU A 57 -13.75 16.10 -36.52
N ILE A 58 -14.74 16.04 -35.62
CA ILE A 58 -16.11 16.50 -35.89
C ILE A 58 -16.17 18.05 -35.97
N LEU A 59 -16.09 18.57 -37.19
CA LEU A 59 -16.41 19.96 -37.51
C LEU A 59 -17.93 20.17 -37.46
N ILE A 60 -18.44 20.81 -36.41
CA ILE A 60 -19.79 21.35 -36.38
C ILE A 60 -19.77 22.73 -37.07
N GLU A 61 -19.92 22.74 -38.39
CA GLU A 61 -20.24 23.98 -39.11
C GLU A 61 -21.62 24.48 -38.69
N ASN A 62 -21.74 25.77 -38.38
CA ASN A 62 -23.04 26.41 -38.20
C ASN A 62 -23.05 27.79 -38.87
N VAL A 63 -23.52 27.81 -40.12
CA VAL A 63 -23.47 28.99 -40.99
C VAL A 63 -24.79 29.76 -40.96
N LYS A 64 -24.76 30.97 -40.41
CA LYS A 64 -25.32 32.18 -41.05
C LYS A 64 -24.94 33.46 -40.30
N ALA A 65 -24.81 34.54 -41.06
CA ALA A 65 -24.37 35.86 -40.59
C ALA A 65 -25.46 36.91 -40.80
N GLN A 66 -25.34 38.06 -40.11
CA GLN A 66 -25.70 39.37 -40.65
C GLN A 66 -24.98 40.52 -39.90
N HIS A 67 -24.95 41.71 -40.52
CA HIS A 67 -24.09 42.84 -40.14
C HIS A 67 -24.74 43.87 -39.19
N LEU A 68 -23.90 44.65 -38.48
CA LEU A 68 -24.04 46.11 -38.36
C LEU A 68 -22.68 46.80 -38.03
N LYS A 69 -22.60 48.14 -38.09
CA LYS A 69 -21.37 48.99 -38.17
C LYS A 69 -21.25 50.02 -37.01
N VAL A 70 -20.13 50.78 -37.00
CA VAL A 70 -19.85 52.13 -36.40
C VAL A 70 -18.98 52.15 -35.10
N SER A 71 -17.98 53.03 -34.86
CA SER A 71 -16.93 53.68 -35.71
C SER A 71 -15.89 54.48 -34.86
N GLY A 72 -14.61 54.55 -35.26
CA GLY A 72 -13.57 55.51 -34.76
C GLY A 72 -12.23 54.82 -34.42
N PHE A 73 -11.06 55.13 -35.01
CA PHE A 73 -10.17 56.34 -34.91
C PHE A 73 -9.60 56.57 -33.47
N ILE A 74 -8.30 56.81 -33.21
CA ILE A 74 -7.07 57.31 -33.92
C ILE A 74 -5.83 56.54 -33.36
N GLY A 75 -4.61 56.39 -33.92
CA GLY A 75 -3.96 56.75 -35.21
C GLY A 75 -2.50 57.28 -35.06
N PHE A 76 -1.61 57.00 -36.04
CA PHE A 76 -0.16 57.39 -36.16
C PHE A 76 0.86 56.70 -35.20
N ASN A 77 2.17 56.57 -35.50
CA ASN A 77 3.01 57.15 -36.59
C ASN A 77 4.17 56.20 -37.04
N GLU A 78 4.76 56.42 -38.21
CA GLU A 78 5.96 55.72 -38.72
C GLU A 78 7.26 56.54 -38.58
N ARG A 79 8.45 55.90 -38.64
CA ARG A 79 9.51 56.32 -39.59
C ARG A 79 10.76 55.43 -39.80
N ASP A 80 11.29 55.61 -41.01
CA ASP A 80 12.69 55.53 -41.49
C ASP A 80 13.37 54.17 -41.80
N LEU A 81 14.35 54.25 -42.72
CA LEU A 81 14.76 53.25 -43.70
C LEU A 81 16.31 53.22 -43.89
N THR A 82 16.78 52.37 -44.82
CA THR A 82 18.05 52.44 -45.60
C THR A 82 19.34 51.80 -45.03
N SER A 83 20.29 51.23 -45.82
CA SER A 83 20.27 50.67 -47.21
C SER A 83 21.62 49.97 -47.60
N PHE A 84 21.70 49.42 -48.83
CA PHE A 84 22.83 48.76 -49.55
C PHE A 84 23.26 47.35 -49.09
N ASN A 85 23.47 46.30 -49.94
CA ASN A 85 24.14 46.07 -51.25
C ASN A 85 25.66 45.82 -51.16
N SER A 86 26.31 44.90 -51.94
CA SER A 86 25.85 44.08 -53.10
C SER A 86 26.80 42.91 -53.49
N THR A 87 26.25 41.84 -54.12
CA THR A 87 26.86 40.91 -55.14
C THR A 87 28.07 40.00 -54.76
N GLN A 88 28.30 38.79 -55.32
CA GLN A 88 27.59 37.96 -56.34
C GLN A 88 27.92 36.44 -56.27
N ASN A 89 26.96 35.59 -56.70
CA ASN A 89 27.10 34.26 -57.36
C ASN A 89 27.75 32.99 -56.68
N LYS A 90 26.85 32.10 -56.18
CA LYS A 90 26.68 30.65 -56.54
C LYS A 90 27.78 29.58 -56.26
N PRO A 91 27.41 28.27 -56.11
CA PRO A 91 26.13 27.67 -55.63
C PRO A 91 26.30 26.43 -54.68
N GLU A 92 25.17 25.82 -54.30
CA GLU A 92 24.99 24.44 -53.76
C GLU A 92 25.47 24.10 -52.33
N GLY A 93 24.77 23.17 -51.67
CA GLY A 93 25.07 22.66 -50.31
C GLY A 93 23.95 22.90 -49.27
N LEU A 94 22.99 21.97 -49.15
CA LEU A 94 21.77 22.10 -48.34
C LEU A 94 22.02 22.40 -46.84
N CYS A 95 21.46 23.51 -46.34
CA CYS A 95 20.95 23.61 -44.96
C CYS A 95 19.42 23.73 -45.03
N ALA A 96 18.70 22.69 -44.64
CA ALA A 96 17.24 22.71 -44.59
C ALA A 96 16.74 23.52 -43.39
N ALA A 97 15.74 24.38 -43.61
CA ALA A 97 15.20 25.25 -42.57
C ALA A 97 14.34 24.49 -41.54
N VAL A 98 14.26 25.04 -40.33
CA VAL A 98 13.40 24.57 -39.25
C VAL A 98 11.93 24.48 -39.69
N ARG A 99 11.28 23.36 -39.39
CA ARG A 99 9.82 23.22 -39.34
C ARG A 99 9.40 22.60 -38.00
N PRO A 100 8.35 23.12 -37.33
CA PRO A 100 7.78 22.50 -36.15
C PRO A 100 6.74 21.43 -36.53
N ASP A 101 7.19 20.23 -36.89
CA ASP A 101 6.34 19.06 -37.16
C ASP A 101 6.70 17.90 -36.19
N TRP A 102 6.19 17.96 -34.96
CA TRP A 102 6.35 16.93 -33.93
C TRP A 102 5.01 16.60 -33.23
N GLN A 103 4.01 16.20 -34.02
CA GLN A 103 2.74 15.65 -33.50
C GLN A 103 2.33 14.31 -34.14
N SER A 104 3.08 13.82 -35.13
CA SER A 104 2.70 12.67 -35.97
C SER A 104 3.61 11.44 -35.80
N LYS A 105 3.91 11.06 -34.56
CA LYS A 105 4.60 9.78 -34.25
C LYS A 105 4.25 9.10 -32.93
N PHE A 106 3.06 9.36 -32.39
CA PHE A 106 2.45 8.47 -31.41
C PHE A 106 1.97 7.20 -32.12
N CYS A 107 2.79 6.14 -32.10
CA CYS A 107 2.23 4.79 -32.20
C CYS A 107 1.52 4.50 -30.87
N PRO A 108 0.30 3.94 -30.86
CA PRO A 108 -0.33 3.52 -29.62
C PRO A 108 0.49 2.39 -28.99
N ALA A 109 1.09 2.65 -27.84
CA ALA A 109 1.57 1.58 -26.98
C ALA A 109 0.35 0.81 -26.47
N THR A 110 0.32 -0.50 -26.67
CA THR A 110 -0.80 -1.36 -26.26
C THR A 110 -0.90 -1.41 -24.73
N LEU A 111 -1.82 -0.60 -24.19
CA LEU A 111 -2.02 -0.38 -22.75
C LEU A 111 -2.81 -1.51 -22.08
N GLU A 112 -2.21 -2.70 -22.07
CA GLU A 112 -2.75 -3.87 -21.33
C GLU A 112 -2.60 -3.75 -19.81
N MET A 113 -3.47 -4.49 -19.11
CA MET A 113 -3.49 -4.81 -17.67
C MET A 113 -4.11 -3.75 -16.77
N ASN A 114 -5.42 -3.90 -16.52
CA ASN A 114 -6.18 -3.11 -15.56
C ASN A 114 -6.58 -3.98 -14.36
N CYS A 115 -6.20 -3.55 -13.15
CA CYS A 115 -6.29 -4.42 -11.97
C CYS A 115 -6.55 -3.65 -10.66
N THR A 116 -7.55 -4.10 -9.90
CA THR A 116 -7.59 -3.95 -8.44
C THR A 116 -6.64 -4.95 -7.79
N CYS A 117 -5.68 -4.45 -7.03
CA CYS A 117 -4.54 -5.22 -6.54
C CYS A 117 -4.35 -5.01 -5.05
N LEU A 118 -3.75 -5.99 -4.37
CA LEU A 118 -3.39 -5.85 -2.96
C LEU A 118 -2.01 -6.36 -2.64
N ARG A 119 -1.50 -5.79 -1.55
CA ARG A 119 -0.28 -6.23 -0.89
C ARG A 119 -0.60 -6.83 0.49
N GLY A 120 -0.29 -8.11 0.69
CA GLY A 120 -0.13 -8.70 2.02
C GLY A 120 1.34 -8.60 2.41
N SER A 121 1.67 -7.94 3.53
CA SER A 121 2.99 -7.85 4.22
C SER A 121 3.19 -6.52 4.98
N GLN A 122 4.32 -6.37 5.70
CA GLN A 122 4.58 -5.49 6.86
C GLN A 122 4.06 -6.09 8.19
N ALA A 123 4.07 -7.41 8.32
CA ALA A 123 3.38 -8.21 9.35
C ALA A 123 1.84 -8.19 9.29
N THR A 124 1.26 -7.62 8.23
CA THR A 124 -0.18 -7.33 8.16
C THR A 124 -1.08 -8.57 8.07
N SER A 125 -0.54 -9.72 7.66
CA SER A 125 -1.26 -11.00 7.61
C SER A 125 -1.09 -11.85 8.89
N ARG A 126 -0.33 -11.39 9.90
CA ARG A 126 0.23 -12.23 10.97
C ARG A 126 -0.80 -13.03 11.80
N LEU A 127 -1.98 -12.47 12.06
CA LEU A 127 -3.05 -13.11 12.83
C LEU A 127 -3.97 -14.00 11.96
N LEU A 128 -3.99 -13.82 10.63
CA LEU A 128 -4.90 -14.53 9.72
C LEU A 128 -4.66 -16.05 9.75
N VAL A 129 -3.39 -16.44 9.82
CA VAL A 129 -2.96 -17.84 9.82
C VAL A 129 -3.58 -18.68 10.94
N SER A 130 -3.86 -18.03 12.08
CA SER A 130 -4.36 -18.66 13.30
C SER A 130 -5.90 -18.73 13.36
N TYR A 131 -6.62 -18.23 12.35
CA TYR A 131 -8.08 -18.36 12.32
C TYR A 131 -8.51 -19.83 12.19
N PRO A 132 -9.52 -20.27 12.97
CA PRO A 132 -10.13 -21.57 12.76
C PRO A 132 -10.95 -21.59 11.46
N GLU A 133 -11.08 -22.78 10.87
CA GLU A 133 -12.00 -23.01 9.75
C GLU A 133 -13.46 -23.08 10.26
N PRO A 134 -14.46 -22.63 9.47
CA PRO A 134 -14.37 -22.23 8.08
C PRO A 134 -13.89 -20.78 7.87
N PHE A 135 -13.82 -19.97 8.92
CA PHE A 135 -13.70 -18.51 8.80
C PHE A 135 -12.42 -18.07 8.07
N ARG A 136 -11.29 -18.76 8.27
CA ARG A 136 -10.05 -18.50 7.52
C ARG A 136 -10.25 -18.71 6.01
N SER A 137 -10.86 -19.82 5.60
CA SER A 137 -11.21 -20.06 4.20
C SER A 137 -12.27 -19.09 3.66
N GLU A 138 -13.22 -18.62 4.48
CA GLU A 138 -14.22 -17.61 4.09
C GLU A 138 -13.58 -16.23 3.82
N ILE A 139 -12.64 -15.80 4.67
CA ILE A 139 -11.86 -14.56 4.48
C ILE A 139 -11.08 -14.64 3.16
N LEU A 140 -10.36 -15.74 2.92
CA LEU A 140 -9.62 -15.96 1.67
C LEU A 140 -10.53 -16.01 0.44
N ASP A 141 -11.77 -16.49 0.58
CA ASP A 141 -12.79 -16.42 -0.46
C ASP A 141 -13.24 -14.98 -0.75
N TYR A 142 -13.49 -14.14 0.26
CA TYR A 142 -13.80 -12.71 0.05
C TYR A 142 -12.66 -11.93 -0.62
N LEU A 143 -11.40 -12.36 -0.43
CA LEU A 143 -10.23 -11.72 -1.04
C LEU A 143 -10.01 -12.22 -2.48
N PHE A 144 -9.80 -13.52 -2.68
CA PHE A 144 -9.20 -14.05 -3.91
C PHE A 144 -10.14 -14.81 -4.84
N LYS A 145 -11.37 -15.15 -4.42
CA LYS A 145 -12.27 -15.97 -5.24
C LYS A 145 -12.92 -15.13 -6.35
N PRO A 146 -12.76 -15.50 -7.63
CA PRO A 146 -13.39 -14.78 -8.74
C PRO A 146 -14.91 -14.76 -8.61
N ASN A 147 -15.54 -13.63 -9.00
CA ASN A 147 -17.00 -13.43 -8.93
C ASN A 147 -17.58 -13.73 -7.53
N PHE A 148 -16.94 -13.19 -6.48
CA PHE A 148 -17.41 -13.35 -5.10
C PHE A 148 -17.23 -12.09 -4.25
N GLY A 149 -15.98 -11.75 -3.91
CA GLY A 149 -15.66 -10.55 -3.13
C GLY A 149 -14.79 -9.59 -3.92
N ALA A 150 -13.68 -9.15 -3.33
CA ALA A 150 -12.68 -8.30 -3.96
C ALA A 150 -12.02 -8.95 -5.19
N SER A 151 -12.13 -10.28 -5.35
CA SER A 151 -11.86 -11.04 -6.60
C SER A 151 -10.52 -10.69 -7.26
N LEU A 152 -9.46 -10.57 -6.45
CA LEU A 152 -8.26 -9.80 -6.78
C LEU A 152 -7.43 -10.37 -7.94
N HIS A 153 -6.83 -9.46 -8.73
CA HIS A 153 -6.02 -9.81 -9.90
C HIS A 153 -4.52 -9.94 -9.58
N ILE A 154 -4.03 -9.25 -8.55
CA ILE A 154 -2.61 -9.23 -8.18
C ILE A 154 -2.45 -9.33 -6.66
N LEU A 155 -1.54 -10.18 -6.21
CA LEU A 155 -1.04 -10.28 -4.84
C LEU A 155 0.46 -9.94 -4.82
N LYS A 156 0.81 -8.81 -4.18
CA LYS A 156 2.19 -8.40 -3.86
C LYS A 156 2.53 -8.87 -2.45
N VAL A 157 3.70 -9.48 -2.25
CA VAL A 157 4.18 -9.98 -0.95
C VAL A 157 5.57 -9.44 -0.60
N GLU A 158 5.92 -9.47 0.67
CA GLU A 158 7.27 -9.17 1.13
C GLU A 158 8.19 -10.38 0.96
N ILE A 159 9.41 -10.09 0.50
CA ILE A 159 10.55 -11.00 0.65
C ILE A 159 11.12 -10.70 2.03
N GLY A 160 10.67 -11.48 3.03
CA GLY A 160 11.03 -11.30 4.43
C GLY A 160 12.53 -11.12 4.64
N GLY A 161 12.91 -10.20 5.52
CA GLY A 161 14.29 -9.73 5.64
C GLY A 161 14.77 -9.57 7.08
N ASP A 162 14.07 -10.18 8.03
CA ASP A 162 14.35 -10.23 9.48
C ASP A 162 14.26 -8.88 10.22
N GLY A 163 14.07 -7.77 9.50
CA GLY A 163 13.89 -6.44 10.08
C GLY A 163 12.43 -6.07 10.27
N GLN A 164 12.19 -5.03 11.07
CA GLN A 164 10.87 -4.42 11.29
C GLN A 164 10.45 -3.63 10.05
N THR A 165 9.24 -3.88 9.53
CA THR A 165 8.82 -3.33 8.24
C THR A 165 7.51 -2.52 8.24
N THR A 166 6.62 -2.62 9.24
CA THR A 166 5.84 -1.48 9.80
C THR A 166 5.00 -1.90 11.01
N ASP A 167 4.41 -3.11 11.03
CA ASP A 167 3.60 -3.63 12.13
C ASP A 167 4.22 -4.87 12.81
N GLY A 168 5.43 -5.22 12.38
CA GLY A 168 6.19 -6.38 12.83
C GLY A 168 7.39 -6.66 11.92
N THR A 169 8.06 -7.78 12.16
CA THR A 169 9.12 -8.34 11.32
C THR A 169 8.59 -9.51 10.48
N GLU A 170 9.19 -9.76 9.31
CA GLU A 170 8.89 -10.97 8.52
C GLU A 170 10.16 -11.83 8.30
N PRO A 171 10.09 -13.15 8.54
CA PRO A 171 11.27 -14.01 8.56
C PRO A 171 11.83 -14.25 7.15
N SER A 172 13.15 -14.15 7.03
CA SER A 172 13.88 -14.41 5.79
C SER A 172 14.05 -15.90 5.50
N HIS A 173 14.07 -16.23 4.20
CA HIS A 173 14.53 -17.53 3.73
C HIS A 173 16.03 -17.77 3.96
N MET A 174 16.82 -16.76 4.35
CA MET A 174 18.26 -16.90 4.65
C MET A 174 18.71 -16.03 5.84
N HIS A 175 18.43 -16.43 7.08
CA HIS A 175 18.89 -15.70 8.29
C HIS A 175 20.42 -15.56 8.35
N TYR A 176 21.15 -16.54 7.81
CA TYR A 176 22.62 -16.61 7.81
C TYR A 176 23.17 -16.92 6.41
N THR A 177 24.48 -16.76 6.22
CA THR A 177 25.15 -16.90 4.90
C THR A 177 25.06 -18.28 4.25
N LEU A 178 24.68 -19.33 5.00
CA LEU A 178 24.54 -20.71 4.53
C LEU A 178 23.20 -21.35 4.99
N ASP A 179 22.24 -20.53 5.41
CA ASP A 179 20.88 -20.94 5.75
C ASP A 179 19.98 -20.74 4.52
N GLU A 180 19.18 -21.74 4.17
CA GLU A 180 18.13 -21.65 3.16
C GLU A 180 16.90 -22.43 3.66
N ASN A 181 15.82 -21.71 4.00
CA ASN A 181 14.54 -22.31 4.42
C ASN A 181 13.35 -21.59 3.78
N TYR A 182 12.67 -22.28 2.87
CA TYR A 182 11.55 -21.75 2.09
C TYR A 182 10.17 -22.05 2.71
N PHE A 183 10.13 -22.41 4.00
CA PHE A 183 8.90 -22.75 4.73
C PHE A 183 8.60 -21.81 5.92
N ARG A 184 9.44 -20.79 6.15
CA ARG A 184 9.23 -19.77 7.20
C ARG A 184 8.09 -18.80 6.86
N GLY A 185 7.48 -18.25 7.91
CA GLY A 185 6.43 -17.24 7.79
C GLY A 185 5.16 -17.79 7.12
N TYR A 186 4.42 -16.91 6.44
CA TYR A 186 3.07 -17.21 5.94
C TYR A 186 2.79 -16.78 4.50
N GLU A 187 3.64 -15.95 3.88
CA GLU A 187 3.39 -15.47 2.51
C GLU A 187 3.44 -16.61 1.46
N TRP A 188 4.23 -17.65 1.70
CA TRP A 188 4.19 -18.89 0.92
C TRP A 188 2.82 -19.57 0.93
N TRP A 189 2.18 -19.64 2.11
CA TRP A 189 0.84 -20.19 2.28
C TRP A 189 -0.21 -19.28 1.63
N LEU A 190 -0.09 -17.97 1.81
CA LEU A 190 -1.03 -16.99 1.27
C LEU A 190 -1.05 -17.01 -0.27
N MET A 191 0.12 -17.02 -0.91
CA MET A 191 0.24 -17.16 -2.37
C MET A 191 -0.35 -18.48 -2.88
N LYS A 192 -0.16 -19.60 -2.16
CA LYS A 192 -0.78 -20.90 -2.50
C LYS A 192 -2.31 -20.85 -2.39
N GLU A 193 -2.85 -20.32 -1.29
CA GLU A 193 -4.30 -20.22 -1.10
C GLU A 193 -4.98 -19.19 -2.04
N ALA A 194 -4.24 -18.18 -2.51
CA ALA A 194 -4.66 -17.27 -3.58
C ALA A 194 -4.68 -17.97 -4.95
N LYS A 195 -3.57 -18.59 -5.39
CA LYS A 195 -3.49 -19.35 -6.66
C LYS A 195 -4.50 -20.50 -6.74
N LYS A 196 -4.83 -21.12 -5.61
CA LYS A 196 -5.87 -22.17 -5.47
C LYS A 196 -7.30 -21.65 -5.73
N ARG A 197 -7.54 -20.35 -5.57
CA ARG A 197 -8.84 -19.68 -5.81
C ARG A 197 -8.90 -18.97 -7.16
N ASN A 198 -7.80 -18.33 -7.54
CA ASN A 198 -7.59 -17.68 -8.83
C ASN A 198 -6.22 -18.12 -9.40
N PRO A 199 -6.15 -19.16 -10.25
CA PRO A 199 -4.90 -19.63 -10.85
C PRO A 199 -4.16 -18.54 -11.66
N ASP A 200 -4.92 -17.58 -12.20
CA ASP A 200 -4.43 -16.49 -13.04
C ASP A 200 -4.02 -15.24 -12.24
N ILE A 201 -4.09 -15.27 -10.90
CA ILE A 201 -3.64 -14.16 -10.05
C ILE A 201 -2.14 -13.89 -10.26
N ILE A 202 -1.78 -12.64 -10.48
CA ILE A 202 -0.39 -12.21 -10.70
C ILE A 202 0.31 -12.14 -9.33
N LEU A 203 1.52 -12.72 -9.22
CA LEU A 203 2.31 -12.72 -7.99
C LEU A 203 3.50 -11.76 -8.10
N MET A 204 3.71 -10.93 -7.08
CA MET A 204 4.84 -10.00 -7.01
C MET A 204 5.63 -10.14 -5.71
N GLY A 205 6.96 -10.12 -5.77
CA GLY A 205 7.83 -10.00 -4.58
C GLY A 205 8.55 -8.65 -4.51
N LEU A 206 8.83 -8.15 -3.31
CA LEU A 206 9.68 -6.97 -3.05
C LEU A 206 10.32 -7.09 -1.66
N PRO A 207 11.63 -6.80 -1.46
CA PRO A 207 12.20 -6.71 -0.11
C PRO A 207 11.98 -5.33 0.54
N TRP A 208 11.69 -5.33 1.84
CA TRP A 208 11.73 -4.14 2.71
C TRP A 208 13.01 -4.10 3.53
N SER A 209 13.29 -5.17 4.27
CA SER A 209 14.54 -5.39 5.00
C SER A 209 15.41 -6.44 4.29
N PHE A 210 16.64 -6.66 4.76
CA PHE A 210 17.48 -7.77 4.30
C PHE A 210 18.31 -8.35 5.48
N PRO A 211 18.60 -9.65 5.52
CA PRO A 211 19.50 -10.24 6.51
C PRO A 211 20.87 -9.55 6.54
N GLY A 212 21.33 -9.19 7.74
CA GLY A 212 22.48 -8.28 7.89
C GLY A 212 23.81 -8.82 7.38
N TRP A 213 23.93 -10.13 7.18
CA TRP A 213 25.12 -10.79 6.67
C TRP A 213 25.40 -10.46 5.18
N LEU A 214 24.38 -10.02 4.44
CA LEU A 214 24.48 -9.56 3.05
C LEU A 214 25.27 -8.25 2.94
N GLY A 215 25.10 -7.35 3.92
CA GLY A 215 25.73 -6.02 3.94
C GLY A 215 27.23 -6.02 4.26
N LYS A 216 27.79 -7.18 4.63
CA LYS A 216 29.23 -7.38 4.95
C LYS A 216 29.81 -6.30 5.88
N GLY A 217 29.10 -6.04 6.98
CA GLY A 217 29.46 -5.05 8.01
C GLY A 217 28.87 -3.65 7.80
N LEU A 218 28.08 -3.43 6.75
CA LEU A 218 27.36 -2.17 6.50
C LEU A 218 25.85 -2.39 6.53
N ASN A 219 25.08 -1.39 6.95
CA ASN A 219 23.64 -1.32 6.80
C ASN A 219 23.26 -0.92 5.35
N TRP A 220 23.71 -1.69 4.35
CA TRP A 220 23.54 -1.36 2.93
C TRP A 220 23.54 -2.60 2.02
N PRO A 221 22.46 -2.88 1.25
CA PRO A 221 22.33 -4.10 0.49
C PRO A 221 23.20 -4.12 -0.79
N TYR A 222 23.56 -2.95 -1.35
CA TYR A 222 24.34 -2.91 -2.60
C TYR A 222 25.86 -3.02 -2.37
N LYS A 223 26.32 -3.33 -1.15
CA LYS A 223 27.76 -3.56 -0.86
C LYS A 223 28.34 -4.73 -1.66
N ASN A 224 27.53 -5.75 -1.95
CA ASN A 224 27.82 -6.76 -2.96
C ASN A 224 26.55 -7.06 -3.78
N ILE A 225 26.36 -6.33 -4.87
CA ILE A 225 25.19 -6.44 -5.74
C ILE A 225 24.97 -7.84 -6.34
N GLN A 226 26.02 -8.67 -6.49
CA GLN A 226 25.87 -10.05 -6.94
C GLN A 226 25.29 -10.95 -5.86
N LEU A 227 25.73 -10.76 -4.60
CA LEU A 227 25.25 -11.54 -3.46
C LEU A 227 23.79 -11.21 -3.12
N THR A 228 23.42 -9.93 -3.18
CA THR A 228 22.03 -9.49 -2.96
C THR A 228 21.10 -9.93 -4.10
N ALA A 229 21.59 -9.91 -5.36
CA ALA A 229 20.84 -10.49 -6.48
C ALA A 229 20.71 -12.02 -6.38
N TYR A 230 21.73 -12.72 -5.85
CA TYR A 230 21.63 -14.15 -5.53
C TYR A 230 20.53 -14.40 -4.49
N TYR A 231 20.57 -13.71 -3.34
CA TYR A 231 19.55 -13.81 -2.28
C TYR A 231 18.11 -13.67 -2.81
N ILE A 232 17.86 -12.64 -3.63
CA ILE A 232 16.53 -12.40 -4.23
C ILE A 232 16.14 -13.47 -5.27
N VAL A 233 17.08 -13.93 -6.10
CA VAL A 233 16.77 -14.99 -7.09
C VAL A 233 16.61 -16.35 -6.42
N SER A 234 17.30 -16.64 -5.31
CA SER A 234 17.06 -17.83 -4.48
C SER A 234 15.62 -17.87 -3.94
N TRP A 235 15.05 -16.73 -3.51
CA TRP A 235 13.64 -16.65 -3.12
C TRP A 235 12.70 -17.08 -4.25
N ILE A 236 12.95 -16.62 -5.49
CA ILE A 236 12.16 -16.95 -6.68
C ILE A 236 12.34 -18.43 -7.07
N VAL A 237 13.56 -18.95 -6.99
CA VAL A 237 13.86 -20.39 -7.19
C VAL A 237 13.08 -21.23 -6.17
N GLY A 238 13.10 -20.84 -4.89
CA GLY A 238 12.39 -21.53 -3.83
C GLY A 238 10.87 -21.49 -3.98
N ALA A 239 10.31 -20.34 -4.38
CA ALA A 239 8.89 -20.18 -4.71
C ALA A 239 8.44 -21.23 -5.73
N LYS A 240 9.22 -21.41 -6.80
CA LYS A 240 8.91 -22.38 -7.85
C LYS A 240 9.19 -23.82 -7.44
N HIS A 241 10.31 -24.09 -6.76
CA HIS A 241 10.74 -25.45 -6.43
C HIS A 241 9.91 -26.10 -5.31
N TYR A 242 9.65 -25.38 -4.21
CA TYR A 242 8.99 -25.93 -3.03
C TYR A 242 7.47 -25.72 -3.01
N HIS A 243 6.96 -24.73 -3.75
CA HIS A 243 5.53 -24.37 -3.72
C HIS A 243 4.85 -24.36 -5.10
N ASN A 244 5.59 -24.59 -6.19
CA ASN A 244 5.13 -24.45 -7.58
C ASN A 244 4.50 -23.07 -7.87
N LEU A 245 5.01 -22.02 -7.24
CA LEU A 245 4.60 -20.64 -7.48
C LEU A 245 5.50 -20.01 -8.56
N ASP A 246 4.91 -19.60 -9.68
CA ASP A 246 5.55 -18.71 -10.63
C ASP A 246 5.37 -17.25 -10.15
N ILE A 247 6.48 -16.53 -10.01
CA ILE A 247 6.49 -15.11 -9.61
C ILE A 247 6.56 -14.26 -10.87
N ASP A 248 5.57 -13.41 -11.09
CA ASP A 248 5.46 -12.60 -12.31
C ASP A 248 6.34 -11.35 -12.29
N TYR A 249 6.47 -10.72 -11.12
CA TYR A 249 7.24 -9.47 -10.93
C TYR A 249 8.15 -9.50 -9.71
N ILE A 250 9.32 -8.89 -9.83
CA ILE A 250 10.26 -8.63 -8.73
C ILE A 250 10.58 -7.14 -8.62
N GLY A 251 10.47 -6.60 -7.41
CA GLY A 251 10.81 -5.21 -7.08
C GLY A 251 12.26 -5.05 -6.57
N ILE A 252 12.63 -3.80 -6.23
CA ILE A 252 14.03 -3.43 -5.93
C ILE A 252 14.33 -3.37 -4.42
N TRP A 253 13.88 -2.33 -3.73
CA TRP A 253 13.99 -2.16 -2.27
C TRP A 253 13.02 -1.06 -1.80
N ASN A 254 12.02 -1.42 -1.00
CA ASN A 254 10.83 -0.58 -0.81
C ASN A 254 11.11 0.79 -0.17
N GLU A 255 10.65 1.88 -0.79
CA GLU A 255 10.81 3.26 -0.34
C GLU A 255 12.27 3.64 0.01
N ARG A 256 13.26 2.96 -0.58
CA ARG A 256 14.69 3.24 -0.42
C ARG A 256 15.32 3.55 -1.78
N SER A 257 16.61 3.87 -1.79
CA SER A 257 17.34 4.12 -3.03
C SER A 257 17.54 2.82 -3.81
N PHE A 258 17.45 2.90 -5.14
CA PHE A 258 17.89 1.83 -6.04
C PHE A 258 19.37 2.00 -6.42
N ASP A 259 20.00 0.93 -6.90
CA ASP A 259 21.30 0.98 -7.58
C ASP A 259 21.14 0.46 -9.02
N VAL A 260 21.59 1.26 -9.99
CA VAL A 260 21.45 0.98 -11.44
C VAL A 260 22.20 -0.30 -11.84
N ASN A 261 23.35 -0.57 -11.22
CA ASN A 261 24.13 -1.77 -11.48
C ASN A 261 23.50 -2.99 -10.81
N TYR A 262 22.91 -2.86 -9.62
CA TYR A 262 22.10 -3.91 -8.99
C TYR A 262 20.95 -4.34 -9.89
N ILE A 263 20.13 -3.42 -10.41
CA ILE A 263 19.01 -3.75 -11.32
C ILE A 263 19.51 -4.53 -12.55
N LYS A 264 20.62 -4.08 -13.14
CA LYS A 264 21.27 -4.74 -14.29
C LYS A 264 21.89 -6.10 -13.94
N VAL A 265 22.35 -6.31 -12.70
CA VAL A 265 22.82 -7.61 -12.21
C VAL A 265 21.65 -8.55 -11.93
N LEU A 266 20.56 -8.07 -11.31
CA LEU A 266 19.35 -8.83 -11.04
C LEU A 266 18.76 -9.40 -12.33
N ARG A 267 18.58 -8.58 -13.38
CA ARG A 267 18.13 -9.05 -14.70
C ARG A 267 19.03 -10.16 -15.27
N ARG A 268 20.35 -10.04 -15.13
CA ARG A 268 21.29 -11.07 -15.59
C ARG A 268 21.21 -12.34 -14.75
N MET A 269 21.03 -12.24 -13.44
CA MET A 269 20.90 -13.39 -12.53
C MET A 269 19.61 -14.17 -12.81
N LEU A 270 18.48 -13.47 -12.95
CA LEU A 270 17.21 -14.06 -13.39
C LEU A 270 17.38 -14.80 -14.73
N ASN A 271 17.99 -14.15 -15.72
CA ASN A 271 18.17 -14.74 -17.05
C ASN A 271 19.15 -15.92 -17.07
N TYR A 272 20.11 -15.96 -16.15
CA TYR A 272 21.05 -17.07 -15.97
C TYR A 272 20.37 -18.28 -15.32
N GLN A 273 19.48 -18.05 -14.35
CA GLN A 273 18.72 -19.10 -13.64
C GLN A 273 17.46 -19.58 -14.36
N GLY A 274 17.21 -19.16 -15.61
CA GLY A 274 16.04 -19.59 -16.39
C GLY A 274 14.75 -18.81 -16.15
N PHE A 275 14.83 -17.65 -15.49
CA PHE A 275 13.69 -16.80 -15.12
C PHE A 275 13.58 -15.56 -16.03
N GLN A 276 13.68 -15.73 -17.36
CA GLN A 276 13.58 -14.60 -18.30
C GLN A 276 12.19 -13.95 -18.33
N GLN A 277 11.15 -14.71 -17.98
CA GLN A 277 9.74 -14.28 -17.92
C GLN A 277 9.41 -13.37 -16.73
N VAL A 278 10.17 -13.46 -15.63
CA VAL A 278 9.96 -12.65 -14.42
C VAL A 278 10.32 -11.21 -14.74
N LYS A 279 9.38 -10.29 -14.57
CA LYS A 279 9.51 -8.86 -14.92
C LYS A 279 10.09 -8.06 -13.76
N ILE A 280 10.76 -6.94 -14.05
CA ILE A 280 11.28 -6.03 -13.03
C ILE A 280 10.38 -4.78 -12.94
N ILE A 281 9.86 -4.52 -11.73
CA ILE A 281 9.24 -3.24 -11.38
C ILE A 281 10.25 -2.39 -10.62
N ALA A 282 10.29 -1.08 -10.87
CA ALA A 282 11.15 -0.16 -10.14
C ALA A 282 10.52 1.23 -9.98
N SER A 283 10.79 1.98 -8.91
CA SER A 283 11.64 1.64 -7.75
C SER A 283 10.85 1.43 -6.45
N ASP A 284 9.51 1.33 -6.52
CA ASP A 284 8.61 1.24 -5.36
C ASP A 284 8.89 2.38 -4.35
N ASN A 285 8.84 3.60 -4.89
CA ASN A 285 9.22 4.85 -4.24
C ASN A 285 8.53 6.01 -5.00
N LEU A 286 9.09 7.22 -5.02
CA LEU A 286 8.63 8.29 -5.91
C LEU A 286 8.96 8.02 -7.39
N TRP A 287 8.26 8.73 -8.29
CA TRP A 287 8.50 8.68 -9.75
C TRP A 287 9.94 9.00 -10.17
N GLU A 288 10.68 9.76 -9.36
CA GLU A 288 12.05 10.17 -9.60
C GLU A 288 12.95 9.75 -8.41
N PRO A 289 14.22 9.38 -8.64
CA PRO A 289 14.98 9.58 -9.89
C PRO A 289 14.87 8.43 -10.91
N ILE A 290 13.98 7.44 -10.73
CA ILE A 290 13.95 6.26 -11.61
C ILE A 290 13.54 6.59 -13.06
N SER A 291 12.55 7.47 -13.25
CA SER A 291 12.07 7.85 -14.59
C SER A 291 13.16 8.54 -15.42
N SER A 292 13.78 9.58 -14.86
CA SER A 292 14.91 10.27 -15.50
C SER A 292 16.11 9.35 -15.71
N SER A 293 16.44 8.48 -14.75
CA SER A 293 17.54 7.51 -14.88
C SER A 293 17.38 6.59 -16.09
N MET A 294 16.16 6.14 -16.40
CA MET A 294 15.91 5.31 -17.60
C MET A 294 16.05 6.11 -18.90
N LEU A 295 15.67 7.39 -18.93
CA LEU A 295 15.84 8.24 -20.13
C LEU A 295 17.31 8.51 -20.46
N PHE A 296 18.20 8.51 -19.47
CA PHE A 296 19.65 8.67 -19.67
C PHE A 296 20.42 7.35 -19.83
N ASP A 297 19.81 6.19 -19.54
CA ASP A 297 20.45 4.88 -19.58
C ASP A 297 19.59 3.85 -20.34
N PRO A 298 19.80 3.67 -21.65
CA PRO A 298 19.02 2.75 -22.48
C PRO A 298 19.09 1.28 -22.03
N GLU A 299 20.19 0.84 -21.41
CA GLU A 299 20.28 -0.51 -20.85
C GLU A 299 19.54 -0.63 -19.51
N LEU A 300 19.31 0.46 -18.77
CA LEU A 300 18.40 0.46 -17.61
C LEU A 300 16.93 0.44 -18.09
N LEU A 301 16.58 1.29 -19.06
CA LEU A 301 15.25 1.31 -19.70
C LEU A 301 14.86 -0.04 -20.29
N LYS A 302 15.83 -0.80 -20.81
CA LYS A 302 15.62 -2.14 -21.39
C LYS A 302 15.34 -3.24 -20.37
N VAL A 303 15.81 -3.11 -19.13
CA VAL A 303 15.71 -4.20 -18.13
C VAL A 303 14.61 -4.00 -17.08
N ILE A 304 13.99 -2.82 -17.04
CA ILE A 304 12.80 -2.52 -16.22
C ILE A 304 11.56 -2.62 -17.11
N ASP A 305 10.51 -3.29 -16.63
CA ASP A 305 9.26 -3.50 -17.37
C ASP A 305 8.18 -2.48 -16.95
N VAL A 306 8.18 -2.06 -15.68
CA VAL A 306 7.14 -1.22 -15.07
C VAL A 306 7.78 -0.15 -14.17
N ILE A 307 7.25 1.08 -14.21
CA ILE A 307 7.54 2.08 -13.16
C ILE A 307 6.49 1.93 -12.05
N GLY A 308 6.93 1.48 -10.89
CA GLY A 308 6.13 1.41 -9.66
C GLY A 308 6.36 2.62 -8.78
N ALA A 309 5.32 3.42 -8.55
CA ALA A 309 5.35 4.61 -7.71
C ALA A 309 4.38 4.50 -6.51
N HIS A 310 4.73 5.14 -5.39
CA HIS A 310 4.01 5.07 -4.13
C HIS A 310 3.22 6.36 -3.84
N TYR A 311 1.98 6.21 -3.36
CA TYR A 311 1.05 7.28 -2.97
C TYR A 311 1.01 8.48 -3.96
N PRO A 312 0.87 8.24 -5.28
CA PRO A 312 1.12 9.23 -6.33
C PRO A 312 0.08 10.37 -6.42
N GLY A 313 -0.99 10.33 -5.63
CA GLY A 313 -2.03 11.36 -5.65
C GLY A 313 -2.74 11.45 -7.00
N THR A 314 -2.95 10.31 -7.67
CA THR A 314 -3.46 10.18 -9.05
C THR A 314 -2.57 10.68 -10.18
N LEU A 315 -1.44 11.34 -9.91
CA LEU A 315 -0.62 11.99 -10.94
C LEU A 315 0.69 11.24 -11.24
N SER A 316 1.09 11.21 -12.51
CA SER A 316 2.43 10.82 -12.96
C SER A 316 3.23 12.02 -13.49
N VAL A 317 4.54 11.85 -13.63
CA VAL A 317 5.44 12.91 -14.12
C VAL A 317 5.77 12.74 -15.60
N HIS A 318 6.11 13.85 -16.27
CA HIS A 318 6.43 13.87 -17.70
C HIS A 318 7.52 12.86 -18.09
N ASN A 319 8.60 12.76 -17.30
CA ASN A 319 9.67 11.80 -17.56
C ASN A 319 9.19 10.33 -17.51
N ALA A 320 8.26 9.99 -16.60
CA ALA A 320 7.70 8.64 -16.53
C ALA A 320 6.94 8.31 -17.82
N GLN A 321 6.10 9.23 -18.28
CA GLN A 321 5.33 9.11 -19.53
C GLN A 321 6.25 8.99 -20.76
N LEU A 322 7.34 9.76 -20.82
CA LEU A 322 8.34 9.70 -21.90
C LEU A 322 9.05 8.34 -22.03
N THR A 323 9.09 7.51 -20.97
CA THR A 323 9.75 6.20 -21.04
C THR A 323 8.95 5.15 -21.83
N GLY A 324 7.66 5.37 -22.07
CA GLY A 324 6.75 4.40 -22.69
C GLY A 324 6.51 3.13 -21.87
N LYS A 325 6.91 3.10 -20.58
CA LYS A 325 6.68 1.96 -19.68
C LYS A 325 5.26 1.99 -19.10
N LYS A 326 4.79 0.82 -18.65
CA LYS A 326 3.58 0.77 -17.81
C LYS A 326 3.87 1.52 -16.51
N LEU A 327 2.95 2.39 -16.11
CA LEU A 327 3.03 3.17 -14.87
C LEU A 327 2.03 2.56 -13.88
N TRP A 328 2.46 2.18 -12.68
CA TRP A 328 1.60 1.57 -11.66
C TRP A 328 1.70 2.36 -10.35
N SER A 329 0.58 2.56 -9.67
CA SER A 329 0.59 2.93 -8.25
C SER A 329 0.87 1.64 -7.47
N SER A 330 2.15 1.37 -7.19
CA SER A 330 2.61 0.08 -6.66
C SER A 330 2.48 -0.03 -5.14
N GLU A 331 2.13 1.07 -4.46
CA GLU A 331 1.54 1.09 -3.13
C GLU A 331 0.67 2.35 -2.94
N ASP A 332 -0.57 2.16 -2.50
CA ASP A 332 -1.59 3.21 -2.35
C ASP A 332 -2.55 2.88 -1.19
N PHE A 333 -3.64 3.65 -1.04
CA PHE A 333 -4.68 3.48 0.00
C PHE A 333 -4.18 3.77 1.43
N SER A 334 -3.64 2.78 2.17
CA SER A 334 -3.11 2.92 3.54
C SER A 334 -4.06 3.64 4.53
N THR A 335 -5.37 3.56 4.30
CA THR A 335 -6.39 4.39 4.99
C THR A 335 -7.39 3.51 5.74
N LEU A 336 -7.85 3.97 6.91
CA LEU A 336 -8.79 3.24 7.76
C LEU A 336 -10.04 2.79 6.97
N ASN A 337 -10.29 1.48 6.98
CA ASN A 337 -11.24 0.76 6.13
C ASN A 337 -12.75 1.04 6.34
N SER A 338 -13.04 2.10 7.10
CA SER A 338 -14.29 2.85 7.09
C SER A 338 -14.80 3.23 5.69
N ASP A 339 -16.03 3.72 5.61
CA ASP A 339 -16.60 4.24 4.36
C ASP A 339 -15.81 5.43 3.76
N VAL A 340 -15.03 6.16 4.57
CA VAL A 340 -14.10 7.22 4.06
C VAL A 340 -12.88 6.60 3.35
N GLY A 341 -12.35 5.50 3.89
CA GLY A 341 -11.32 4.71 3.21
C GLY A 341 -11.86 4.08 1.92
N ALA A 342 -13.09 3.54 1.97
CA ALA A 342 -13.77 3.01 0.78
C ALA A 342 -13.95 4.08 -0.30
N GLY A 343 -14.31 5.32 0.06
CA GLY A 343 -14.42 6.43 -0.88
C GLY A 343 -13.06 6.88 -1.43
N CYS A 344 -12.01 6.90 -0.60
CA CYS A 344 -10.63 7.10 -1.04
C CYS A 344 -10.26 6.07 -2.12
N TRP A 345 -10.52 4.78 -1.86
CA TRP A 345 -10.22 3.68 -2.76
C TRP A 345 -10.99 3.77 -4.08
N ALA A 346 -12.31 4.02 -4.02
CA ALA A 346 -13.16 4.15 -5.20
C ALA A 346 -12.68 5.27 -6.14
N ARG A 347 -12.36 6.42 -5.57
CA ARG A 347 -11.88 7.58 -6.31
C ARG A 347 -10.53 7.33 -7.00
N ILE A 348 -9.56 6.76 -6.29
CA ILE A 348 -8.22 6.56 -6.87
C ILE A 348 -8.18 5.42 -7.90
N LEU A 349 -9.03 4.40 -7.79
CA LEU A 349 -9.11 3.33 -8.79
C LEU A 349 -9.48 3.84 -10.19
N ASN A 350 -10.42 4.78 -10.30
CA ASN A 350 -10.70 5.46 -11.57
C ASN A 350 -9.60 6.49 -11.90
N GLN A 351 -9.32 7.39 -10.94
CA GLN A 351 -8.55 8.60 -11.24
C GLN A 351 -7.04 8.36 -11.41
N ASN A 352 -6.45 7.28 -10.88
CA ASN A 352 -5.05 6.92 -11.13
C ASN A 352 -4.80 6.70 -12.64
N TYR A 353 -5.74 6.09 -13.38
CA TYR A 353 -5.63 6.00 -14.83
C TYR A 353 -5.89 7.35 -15.50
N ILE A 354 -7.02 8.01 -15.19
CA ILE A 354 -7.47 9.25 -15.86
C ILE A 354 -6.43 10.38 -15.74
N ASN A 355 -5.84 10.57 -14.56
CA ASN A 355 -4.96 11.69 -14.26
C ASN A 355 -3.46 11.35 -14.45
N GLY A 356 -3.11 10.06 -14.35
CA GLY A 356 -1.72 9.60 -14.26
C GLY A 356 -1.31 8.56 -15.29
N TYR A 357 -2.21 8.10 -16.16
CA TYR A 357 -2.02 6.95 -17.05
C TYR A 357 -1.62 5.65 -16.31
N MET A 358 -1.95 5.54 -15.02
CA MET A 358 -1.59 4.37 -14.23
C MET A 358 -2.56 3.22 -14.46
N THR A 359 -2.05 2.09 -14.95
CA THR A 359 -2.88 0.94 -15.34
C THR A 359 -3.13 -0.06 -14.20
N SER A 360 -2.33 -0.02 -13.13
CA SER A 360 -2.56 -0.82 -11.91
C SER A 360 -2.46 0.04 -10.67
N THR A 361 -3.26 -0.29 -9.65
CA THR A 361 -3.22 0.32 -8.32
C THR A 361 -3.24 -0.77 -7.25
N ILE A 362 -2.22 -0.81 -6.40
CA ILE A 362 -2.01 -1.80 -5.35
C ILE A 362 -2.23 -1.14 -3.98
N ALA A 363 -3.31 -1.49 -3.31
CA ALA A 363 -3.54 -1.00 -1.95
C ALA A 363 -2.63 -1.74 -0.95
N TRP A 364 -2.01 -0.99 -0.03
CA TRP A 364 -1.55 -1.54 1.24
C TRP A 364 -2.62 -1.27 2.32
N ASN A 365 -3.13 -2.25 3.07
CA ASN A 365 -2.83 -3.68 3.04
C ASN A 365 -4.02 -4.57 2.60
N LEU A 366 -3.72 -5.85 2.36
CA LEU A 366 -4.66 -6.89 1.94
C LEU A 366 -5.84 -7.03 2.91
N VAL A 367 -5.52 -7.20 4.19
CA VAL A 367 -6.44 -7.47 5.28
C VAL A 367 -5.79 -7.02 6.58
N ALA A 368 -6.55 -6.38 7.45
CA ALA A 368 -6.07 -6.03 8.78
C ALA A 368 -6.12 -7.26 9.69
N SER A 369 -5.02 -8.02 9.68
CA SER A 369 -4.77 -9.19 10.53
C SER A 369 -3.53 -8.98 11.41
N TYR A 370 -3.54 -7.85 12.11
CA TYR A 370 -2.56 -7.40 13.10
C TYR A 370 -3.31 -6.67 14.22
N TYR A 371 -2.69 -6.49 15.38
CA TYR A 371 -3.30 -5.79 16.51
C TYR A 371 -3.65 -4.32 16.15
N GLU A 372 -4.86 -3.85 16.49
CA GLU A 372 -5.37 -2.54 16.02
C GLU A 372 -4.59 -1.34 16.58
N GLU A 373 -3.96 -1.47 17.76
CA GLU A 373 -3.11 -0.44 18.36
C GLU A 373 -1.64 -0.42 17.84
N LEU A 374 -1.30 -1.26 16.85
CA LEU A 374 -0.11 -1.08 16.02
C LEU A 374 -0.28 0.10 15.04
N PRO A 375 0.80 0.57 14.38
CA PRO A 375 0.69 1.59 13.35
C PRO A 375 -0.40 1.27 12.31
N TYR A 376 -1.09 2.30 11.82
CA TYR A 376 -2.10 2.15 10.76
C TYR A 376 -3.12 1.02 11.00
N GLY A 377 -3.56 0.82 12.25
CA GLY A 377 -4.64 -0.10 12.60
C GLY A 377 -5.83 -0.04 11.64
N ARG A 378 -6.29 -1.21 11.18
CA ARG A 378 -7.41 -1.36 10.24
C ARG A 378 -7.28 -0.59 8.90
N CYS A 379 -6.06 -0.47 8.38
CA CYS A 379 -5.79 0.05 7.03
C CYS A 379 -5.73 -1.04 5.94
N GLY A 380 -6.41 -2.18 6.14
CA GLY A 380 -6.58 -3.25 5.14
C GLY A 380 -7.99 -3.33 4.57
N LEU A 381 -8.20 -3.85 3.36
CA LEU A 381 -9.53 -3.78 2.71
C LEU A 381 -10.67 -4.42 3.50
N MET A 382 -10.36 -5.38 4.37
CA MET A 382 -11.26 -5.97 5.36
C MET A 382 -10.54 -6.17 6.70
N THR A 383 -11.29 -6.44 7.77
CA THR A 383 -10.75 -6.60 9.13
C THR A 383 -10.85 -8.07 9.57
N ALA A 384 -9.72 -8.66 10.00
CA ALA A 384 -9.65 -10.04 10.51
C ALA A 384 -8.53 -10.16 11.57
N GLN A 385 -8.72 -9.47 12.69
CA GLN A 385 -7.73 -9.29 13.77
C GLN A 385 -8.02 -10.12 15.04
N GLU A 386 -9.02 -11.01 15.02
CA GLU A 386 -9.45 -11.81 16.19
C GLU A 386 -9.53 -13.34 15.89
N PRO A 387 -8.40 -14.00 15.58
CA PRO A 387 -8.40 -15.46 15.34
C PRO A 387 -8.94 -16.28 16.53
N TRP A 388 -8.75 -15.81 17.78
CA TRP A 388 -9.27 -16.44 19.00
C TRP A 388 -10.80 -16.41 19.13
N SER A 389 -11.50 -15.50 18.42
CA SER A 389 -12.96 -15.43 18.40
C SER A 389 -13.56 -15.96 17.10
N GLY A 390 -12.78 -15.96 16.01
CA GLY A 390 -13.25 -16.21 14.65
C GLY A 390 -13.99 -15.01 14.02
N HIS A 391 -14.07 -13.87 14.71
CA HIS A 391 -14.72 -12.68 14.20
C HIS A 391 -13.95 -12.05 13.03
N TYR A 392 -14.64 -11.66 11.97
CA TYR A 392 -14.10 -10.84 10.88
C TYR A 392 -15.18 -9.88 10.37
N VAL A 393 -14.76 -8.82 9.69
CA VAL A 393 -15.65 -7.80 9.10
C VAL A 393 -15.32 -7.64 7.62
N VAL A 394 -16.32 -7.88 6.76
CA VAL A 394 -16.22 -7.62 5.31
C VAL A 394 -16.55 -6.15 5.04
N GLU A 395 -15.54 -5.32 5.19
CA GLU A 395 -15.65 -3.86 5.13
C GLU A 395 -15.97 -3.35 3.71
N SER A 396 -16.39 -2.08 3.61
CA SER A 396 -16.79 -1.45 2.35
C SER A 396 -15.73 -1.50 1.22
N PRO A 397 -14.41 -1.40 1.46
CA PRO A 397 -13.41 -1.47 0.38
C PRO A 397 -13.36 -2.80 -0.41
N ILE A 398 -13.83 -3.91 0.16
CA ILE A 398 -14.02 -5.18 -0.58
C ILE A 398 -15.02 -4.99 -1.73
N TRP A 399 -16.13 -4.31 -1.43
CA TRP A 399 -17.22 -4.08 -2.37
C TRP A 399 -16.89 -2.99 -3.39
N VAL A 400 -16.13 -1.98 -2.99
CA VAL A 400 -15.50 -1.02 -3.92
C VAL A 400 -14.57 -1.74 -4.90
N SER A 401 -13.75 -2.68 -4.43
CA SER A 401 -12.85 -3.43 -5.32
C SER A 401 -13.61 -4.28 -6.33
N ALA A 402 -14.71 -4.89 -5.90
CA ALA A 402 -15.58 -5.73 -6.73
C ALA A 402 -16.23 -4.97 -7.91
N HIS A 403 -16.43 -3.65 -7.80
CA HIS A 403 -16.89 -2.80 -8.92
C HIS A 403 -15.91 -2.78 -10.11
N THR A 404 -14.64 -3.12 -9.88
CA THR A 404 -13.62 -3.23 -10.94
C THR A 404 -13.28 -4.69 -11.24
N SER A 405 -12.91 -5.51 -10.25
CA SER A 405 -12.35 -6.85 -10.50
C SER A 405 -13.34 -7.85 -11.07
N GLN A 406 -14.62 -7.81 -10.67
CA GLN A 406 -15.60 -8.79 -11.19
C GLN A 406 -15.97 -8.55 -12.67
N PHE A 407 -15.52 -7.43 -13.25
CA PHE A 407 -15.97 -6.93 -14.55
C PHE A 407 -14.84 -6.49 -15.49
N THR A 408 -13.59 -6.75 -15.11
CA THR A 408 -12.37 -6.41 -15.85
C THR A 408 -11.35 -7.51 -15.59
N GLN A 409 -10.31 -7.70 -16.42
CA GLN A 409 -9.22 -8.65 -16.16
C GLN A 409 -7.88 -8.11 -16.68
N PRO A 410 -6.73 -8.65 -16.22
CA PRO A 410 -5.44 -8.39 -16.86
C PRO A 410 -5.52 -8.69 -18.37
N GLY A 411 -4.96 -7.80 -19.20
CA GLY A 411 -5.08 -7.89 -20.67
C GLY A 411 -6.29 -7.15 -21.28
N TRP A 412 -7.27 -6.71 -20.48
CA TRP A 412 -8.26 -5.74 -20.94
C TRP A 412 -7.60 -4.38 -21.22
N TYR A 413 -8.26 -3.59 -22.08
CA TYR A 413 -7.83 -2.26 -22.50
C TYR A 413 -8.82 -1.19 -22.01
N TYR A 414 -8.31 -0.03 -21.57
CA TYR A 414 -9.14 1.17 -21.42
C TYR A 414 -9.48 1.76 -22.80
N LEU A 415 -10.69 2.30 -22.94
CA LEU A 415 -11.03 3.18 -24.07
C LEU A 415 -10.28 4.52 -23.95
N LYS A 416 -10.13 5.22 -25.07
CA LYS A 416 -9.59 6.60 -25.10
C LYS A 416 -10.56 7.60 -24.46
N THR A 417 -11.85 7.26 -24.44
CA THR A 417 -12.96 8.06 -23.92
C THR A 417 -13.20 7.78 -22.44
N VAL A 418 -12.34 8.35 -21.58
CA VAL A 418 -12.48 8.34 -20.11
C VAL A 418 -12.31 9.76 -19.57
N GLY A 419 -12.80 10.07 -18.36
CA GLY A 419 -12.61 11.40 -17.81
C GLY A 419 -13.42 11.76 -16.57
N HIS A 420 -13.44 13.06 -16.27
CA HIS A 420 -14.17 13.62 -15.14
C HIS A 420 -15.63 13.95 -15.49
N LEU A 421 -16.50 13.83 -14.51
CA LEU A 421 -17.90 14.22 -14.59
C LEU A 421 -18.07 15.74 -14.37
N LYS A 422 -19.12 16.32 -14.96
CA LYS A 422 -19.30 17.77 -15.08
C LYS A 422 -19.44 18.48 -13.73
N GLN A 423 -20.08 17.82 -12.76
CA GLN A 423 -20.30 18.33 -11.40
C GLN A 423 -19.46 17.55 -10.37
N GLY A 424 -18.27 17.05 -10.77
CA GLY A 424 -17.39 16.24 -9.91
C GLY A 424 -17.68 14.74 -9.96
N GLY A 425 -16.69 13.93 -9.59
CA GLY A 425 -16.64 12.49 -9.87
C GLY A 425 -15.96 12.18 -11.22
N SER A 426 -15.84 10.90 -11.57
CA SER A 426 -15.16 10.44 -12.79
C SER A 426 -15.71 9.12 -13.33
N TYR A 427 -15.41 8.81 -14.59
CA TYR A 427 -15.76 7.56 -15.24
C TYR A 427 -14.60 6.99 -16.06
N VAL A 428 -14.49 5.66 -16.06
CA VAL A 428 -13.63 4.89 -16.96
C VAL A 428 -14.45 3.87 -17.73
N ALA A 429 -13.98 3.47 -18.92
CA ALA A 429 -14.59 2.45 -19.74
C ALA A 429 -13.51 1.50 -20.29
N LEU A 430 -13.80 0.20 -20.32
CA LEU A 430 -12.88 -0.86 -20.73
C LEU A 430 -13.55 -1.88 -21.66
N THR A 431 -12.75 -2.54 -22.50
CA THR A 431 -13.16 -3.70 -23.31
C THR A 431 -12.10 -4.79 -23.31
N ASP A 432 -12.51 -6.02 -23.62
CA ASP A 432 -11.66 -7.17 -23.91
C ASP A 432 -11.32 -7.32 -25.40
N GLY A 433 -11.92 -6.52 -26.28
CA GLY A 433 -11.81 -6.67 -27.73
C GLY A 433 -12.59 -7.85 -28.31
N LEU A 434 -13.43 -8.52 -27.51
CA LEU A 434 -14.33 -9.61 -27.91
C LEU A 434 -15.81 -9.19 -27.89
N GLY A 435 -16.07 -7.89 -27.69
CA GLY A 435 -17.41 -7.29 -27.64
C GLY A 435 -17.94 -7.06 -26.23
N ASN A 436 -17.17 -7.34 -25.16
CA ASN A 436 -17.58 -6.93 -23.82
C ASN A 436 -17.22 -5.47 -23.55
N LEU A 437 -18.07 -4.80 -22.78
CA LEU A 437 -17.88 -3.43 -22.32
C LEU A 437 -18.12 -3.38 -20.80
N THR A 438 -17.27 -2.66 -20.09
CA THR A 438 -17.44 -2.34 -18.67
C THR A 438 -17.17 -0.85 -18.45
N ILE A 439 -18.15 -0.12 -17.92
CA ILE A 439 -18.07 1.29 -17.54
C ILE A 439 -18.14 1.37 -16.02
N ILE A 440 -17.19 2.07 -15.38
CA ILE A 440 -17.13 2.24 -13.92
C ILE A 440 -17.16 3.74 -13.62
N ILE A 441 -18.13 4.17 -12.83
CA ILE A 441 -18.43 5.57 -12.52
C ILE A 441 -18.32 5.76 -11.00
N GLU A 442 -17.66 6.82 -10.55
CA GLU A 442 -17.58 7.23 -9.14
C GLU A 442 -17.93 8.72 -8.97
N THR A 443 -18.58 9.06 -7.86
CA THR A 443 -18.94 10.45 -7.49
C THR A 443 -18.50 10.78 -6.07
N MET A 444 -17.29 10.34 -5.69
CA MET A 444 -16.80 10.44 -4.33
C MET A 444 -16.61 11.89 -3.89
N SER A 445 -17.32 12.31 -2.84
CA SER A 445 -17.17 13.64 -2.25
C SER A 445 -15.78 13.84 -1.66
N HIS A 446 -15.30 15.09 -1.59
CA HIS A 446 -14.01 15.40 -0.96
C HIS A 446 -13.95 14.91 0.49
N LYS A 447 -15.02 15.18 1.24
CA LYS A 447 -15.15 14.89 2.67
C LYS A 447 -15.10 13.39 2.98
N HIS A 448 -15.68 12.55 2.13
CA HIS A 448 -15.76 11.10 2.35
C HIS A 448 -14.80 10.29 1.47
N SER A 449 -13.76 10.91 0.90
CA SER A 449 -12.72 10.21 0.13
C SER A 449 -11.29 10.66 0.42
N MET A 450 -11.05 11.28 1.57
CA MET A 450 -9.71 11.67 2.01
C MET A 450 -8.86 10.42 2.30
N CYS A 451 -7.86 10.15 1.44
CA CYS A 451 -6.79 9.21 1.74
C CYS A 451 -5.80 9.83 2.75
N ILE A 452 -5.02 9.01 3.47
CA ILE A 452 -3.98 9.53 4.38
C ILE A 452 -2.82 10.24 3.66
N ARG A 453 -2.60 9.92 2.37
CA ARG A 453 -1.51 10.42 1.53
C ARG A 453 -2.01 10.56 0.08
N PRO A 454 -1.62 11.61 -0.67
CA PRO A 454 -1.16 12.91 -0.18
C PRO A 454 -2.35 13.72 0.41
N PHE A 455 -2.09 14.97 0.83
CA PHE A 455 -3.18 15.91 1.11
C PHE A 455 -4.00 16.17 -0.16
N LEU A 456 -5.32 16.02 -0.07
CA LEU A 456 -6.27 16.25 -1.16
C LEU A 456 -6.91 17.65 -1.03
N PRO A 457 -6.65 18.59 -1.96
CA PRO A 457 -7.33 19.89 -1.98
C PRO A 457 -8.85 19.72 -2.11
N TYR A 458 -9.61 20.69 -1.58
CA TYR A 458 -11.07 20.67 -1.69
C TYR A 458 -11.53 20.77 -3.15
N TYR A 459 -12.47 19.90 -3.52
CA TYR A 459 -13.25 19.96 -4.74
C TYR A 459 -14.73 19.73 -4.40
N ASN A 460 -15.62 20.25 -5.23
CA ASN A 460 -17.06 20.08 -5.05
C ASN A 460 -17.56 18.89 -5.86
N VAL A 461 -18.51 18.13 -5.30
CA VAL A 461 -19.37 17.20 -6.05
C VAL A 461 -20.82 17.65 -5.85
N SER A 462 -21.69 17.45 -6.83
CA SER A 462 -23.14 17.63 -6.65
C SER A 462 -23.98 16.79 -7.63
N GLN A 463 -25.27 16.69 -7.33
CA GLN A 463 -26.25 15.94 -8.13
C GLN A 463 -26.22 16.34 -9.62
N GLN A 464 -26.17 15.36 -10.51
CA GLN A 464 -26.06 15.59 -11.96
C GLN A 464 -26.73 14.50 -12.80
N LEU A 465 -27.10 14.86 -14.02
CA LEU A 465 -27.51 13.91 -15.06
C LEU A 465 -26.33 13.69 -16.03
N ALA A 466 -25.92 12.43 -16.17
CA ALA A 466 -24.88 12.00 -17.08
C ALA A 466 -25.48 11.10 -18.17
N THR A 467 -25.48 11.60 -19.40
CA THR A 467 -25.96 10.88 -20.60
C THR A 467 -24.77 10.32 -21.35
N PHE A 468 -24.75 9.00 -21.54
CA PHE A 468 -23.73 8.27 -22.27
C PHE A 468 -24.27 7.84 -23.64
N PHE A 469 -23.42 7.95 -24.66
CA PHE A 469 -23.68 7.58 -26.05
C PHE A 469 -22.64 6.55 -26.47
N LEU A 470 -23.05 5.30 -26.69
CA LEU A 470 -22.21 4.26 -27.26
C LEU A 470 -22.13 4.44 -28.78
N GLN A 471 -20.91 4.48 -29.31
CA GLN A 471 -20.58 4.61 -30.74
C GLN A 471 -19.62 3.49 -31.16
N GLY A 472 -19.23 3.47 -32.44
CA GLY A 472 -18.37 2.41 -32.98
C GLY A 472 -19.08 1.05 -32.93
N THR A 473 -18.38 -0.01 -32.52
CA THR A 473 -19.00 -1.34 -32.33
C THR A 473 -19.85 -1.41 -31.06
N LEU A 474 -19.66 -0.47 -30.12
CA LEU A 474 -20.37 -0.44 -28.84
C LEU A 474 -21.85 -0.06 -28.99
N SER A 475 -22.25 0.56 -30.11
CA SER A 475 -23.65 0.94 -30.35
C SER A 475 -24.60 -0.25 -30.54
N ASP A 476 -24.07 -1.43 -30.86
CA ASP A 476 -24.85 -2.66 -31.05
C ASP A 476 -25.15 -3.40 -29.73
N ILE A 477 -24.64 -2.91 -28.59
CA ILE A 477 -24.85 -3.53 -27.26
C ILE A 477 -26.33 -3.37 -26.83
N PRO A 478 -27.09 -4.47 -26.61
CA PRO A 478 -28.53 -4.39 -26.38
C PRO A 478 -28.92 -4.19 -24.90
N GLU A 479 -28.07 -4.63 -23.96
CA GLU A 479 -28.33 -4.69 -22.52
C GLU A 479 -27.04 -4.40 -21.73
N LEU A 480 -27.13 -3.63 -20.65
CA LEU A 480 -26.08 -3.46 -19.65
C LEU A 480 -26.59 -3.86 -18.26
N GLN A 481 -25.88 -4.78 -17.61
CA GLN A 481 -26.06 -5.16 -16.21
C GLN A 481 -25.59 -4.02 -15.30
N VAL A 482 -26.37 -3.71 -14.26
CA VAL A 482 -26.10 -2.57 -13.37
C VAL A 482 -25.75 -3.03 -11.96
N TRP A 483 -24.61 -2.57 -11.45
CA TRP A 483 -24.18 -2.75 -10.06
C TRP A 483 -23.99 -1.40 -9.39
N TYR A 484 -24.46 -1.26 -8.15
CA TYR A 484 -24.52 0.00 -7.42
C TYR A 484 -23.99 -0.12 -5.99
N THR A 485 -23.24 0.90 -5.57
CA THR A 485 -22.84 1.14 -4.18
C THR A 485 -23.14 2.59 -3.81
N LYS A 486 -23.69 2.79 -2.61
CA LYS A 486 -23.81 4.07 -1.91
C LYS A 486 -22.98 3.98 -0.63
N LEU A 487 -21.96 4.82 -0.51
CA LEU A 487 -21.21 4.99 0.74
C LEU A 487 -21.89 6.07 1.60
N GLY A 488 -21.72 6.00 2.92
CA GLY A 488 -22.38 6.92 3.85
C GLY A 488 -22.85 6.23 5.13
N ILE A 489 -23.80 6.85 5.83
CA ILE A 489 -24.31 6.36 7.11
C ILE A 489 -25.08 5.03 6.95
N PRO A 490 -25.09 4.13 7.96
CA PRO A 490 -25.66 2.78 7.83
C PRO A 490 -27.13 2.68 7.40
N SER A 491 -27.93 3.75 7.55
CA SER A 491 -29.31 3.83 7.08
C SER A 491 -29.46 4.07 5.59
N GLU A 492 -28.42 4.56 4.93
CA GLU A 492 -28.38 4.94 3.50
C GLU A 492 -27.38 4.10 2.70
N ARG A 493 -26.52 3.34 3.39
CA ARG A 493 -25.42 2.57 2.80
C ARG A 493 -25.91 1.30 2.09
N PHE A 494 -25.67 1.23 0.79
CA PHE A 494 -25.87 0.03 -0.04
C PHE A 494 -24.52 -0.41 -0.60
N LEU A 495 -24.16 -1.69 -0.46
CA LEU A 495 -22.86 -2.21 -0.91
C LEU A 495 -23.08 -3.29 -1.97
N PHE A 496 -22.54 -3.10 -3.18
CA PHE A 496 -22.54 -4.04 -4.31
C PHE A 496 -23.92 -4.66 -4.61
N LYS A 497 -24.94 -3.81 -4.74
CA LYS A 497 -26.31 -4.21 -5.06
C LYS A 497 -26.49 -4.24 -6.58
N ARG A 498 -26.90 -5.38 -7.15
CA ARG A 498 -27.38 -5.44 -8.54
C ARG A 498 -28.73 -4.70 -8.65
N LEU A 499 -28.87 -3.86 -9.66
CA LEU A 499 -30.12 -3.18 -10.04
C LEU A 499 -30.67 -3.80 -11.33
N ASP A 500 -31.82 -3.31 -11.78
CA ASP A 500 -32.42 -3.71 -13.06
C ASP A 500 -31.51 -3.29 -14.24
N SER A 501 -31.48 -4.11 -15.29
CA SER A 501 -30.65 -3.86 -16.49
C SER A 501 -31.12 -2.65 -17.29
N ILE A 502 -30.17 -1.94 -17.90
CA ILE A 502 -30.45 -0.89 -18.89
C ILE A 502 -30.56 -1.56 -20.26
N TRP A 503 -31.69 -1.37 -20.94
CA TRP A 503 -31.93 -1.84 -22.30
C TRP A 503 -31.75 -0.71 -23.31
N LEU A 504 -31.00 -0.96 -24.39
CA LEU A 504 -30.57 0.07 -25.36
C LEU A 504 -31.18 -0.09 -26.76
N LEU A 505 -31.98 -1.14 -26.97
CA LEU A 505 -32.57 -1.55 -28.26
C LEU A 505 -33.33 -0.40 -28.96
N ASP A 506 -34.11 0.39 -28.22
CA ASP A 506 -34.91 1.49 -28.75
C ASP A 506 -34.23 2.87 -28.61
N SER A 507 -33.05 2.95 -27.99
CA SER A 507 -32.37 4.22 -27.66
C SER A 507 -31.14 4.52 -28.51
N GLY A 508 -30.75 3.63 -29.43
CA GLY A 508 -29.59 3.81 -30.30
C GLY A 508 -28.29 3.98 -29.51
N GLY A 509 -28.02 3.06 -28.58
CA GLY A 509 -26.83 3.08 -27.73
C GLY A 509 -26.79 4.20 -26.69
N THR A 510 -27.90 4.92 -26.45
CA THR A 510 -27.94 6.08 -25.54
C THR A 510 -28.62 5.75 -24.22
N PHE A 511 -28.06 6.18 -23.09
CA PHE A 511 -28.71 6.10 -21.78
C PHE A 511 -28.35 7.30 -20.88
N THR A 512 -29.16 7.59 -19.87
CA THR A 512 -28.89 8.65 -18.87
C THR A 512 -28.98 8.07 -17.46
N LEU A 513 -28.01 8.40 -16.62
CA LEU A 513 -28.05 8.17 -15.17
C LEU A 513 -28.27 9.49 -14.42
N GLU A 514 -29.05 9.43 -13.36
CA GLU A 514 -29.00 10.40 -12.26
C GLU A 514 -27.94 9.94 -11.27
N LEU A 515 -27.02 10.85 -10.91
CA LEU A 515 -25.89 10.57 -10.03
C LEU A 515 -25.91 11.56 -8.86
N GLN A 516 -25.74 11.05 -7.64
CA GLN A 516 -25.60 11.83 -6.41
C GLN A 516 -24.16 11.73 -5.87
N GLU A 517 -23.87 12.36 -4.73
CA GLU A 517 -22.57 12.23 -4.04
C GLU A 517 -22.38 10.83 -3.44
N ASP A 518 -21.12 10.38 -3.37
CA ASP A 518 -20.67 9.13 -2.72
C ASP A 518 -21.26 7.84 -3.31
N GLU A 519 -21.45 7.82 -4.63
CA GLU A 519 -21.98 6.66 -5.39
C GLU A 519 -20.93 6.02 -6.29
N ILE A 520 -21.10 4.71 -6.52
CA ILE A 520 -20.35 3.92 -7.49
C ILE A 520 -21.34 3.14 -8.35
N PHE A 521 -21.22 3.26 -9.67
CA PHE A 521 -21.94 2.42 -10.62
C PHE A 521 -20.94 1.61 -11.45
N THR A 522 -21.21 0.32 -11.65
CA THR A 522 -20.61 -0.45 -12.76
C THR A 522 -21.71 -0.88 -13.72
N LEU A 523 -21.55 -0.55 -14.99
CA LEU A 523 -22.42 -0.93 -16.09
C LEU A 523 -21.62 -1.88 -16.98
N THR A 524 -22.13 -3.08 -17.28
CA THR A 524 -21.33 -4.07 -18.00
C THR A 524 -22.18 -5.05 -18.81
N THR A 525 -21.62 -5.58 -19.89
CA THR A 525 -22.18 -6.74 -20.62
C THR A 525 -22.05 -8.04 -19.82
N LEU A 526 -21.14 -8.10 -18.84
CA LEU A 526 -20.80 -9.32 -18.11
C LEU A 526 -21.89 -9.72 -17.10
N THR A 527 -22.43 -10.92 -17.28
CA THR A 527 -23.48 -11.50 -16.42
C THR A 527 -22.93 -12.29 -15.21
N THR A 528 -21.60 -12.38 -15.06
CA THR A 528 -20.91 -13.18 -14.04
C THR A 528 -20.91 -12.59 -12.64
N GLY A 529 -21.15 -11.27 -12.53
CA GLY A 529 -21.05 -10.54 -11.25
C GLY A 529 -21.92 -11.12 -10.14
N ARG A 530 -21.36 -11.15 -8.94
CA ARG A 530 -22.01 -11.73 -7.76
C ARG A 530 -21.51 -11.07 -6.48
N LYS A 531 -22.46 -10.61 -5.65
CA LYS A 531 -22.18 -10.36 -4.25
C LYS A 531 -22.02 -11.70 -3.50
N GLY A 532 -20.79 -12.02 -3.12
CA GLY A 532 -20.47 -13.15 -2.27
C GLY A 532 -21.07 -12.99 -0.87
N GLN A 533 -21.49 -14.10 -0.27
CA GLN A 533 -22.05 -14.10 1.08
C GLN A 533 -21.86 -15.47 1.74
N PHE A 534 -21.34 -15.42 2.97
CA PHE A 534 -21.34 -16.50 3.96
C PHE A 534 -22.29 -16.15 5.12
N PRO A 535 -22.57 -17.07 6.06
CA PRO A 535 -23.19 -16.74 7.33
C PRO A 535 -22.42 -15.63 8.07
N PHE A 536 -23.07 -14.97 9.03
CA PHE A 536 -22.36 -14.01 9.88
C PHE A 536 -21.34 -14.77 10.76
N PRO A 537 -20.07 -14.29 10.84
CA PRO A 537 -19.09 -14.88 11.74
C PRO A 537 -19.47 -14.68 13.22
N PRO A 538 -18.75 -15.32 14.15
CA PRO A 538 -18.85 -15.04 15.58
C PRO A 538 -18.79 -13.53 15.89
N LYS A 539 -19.40 -13.13 17.01
CA LYS A 539 -19.26 -11.76 17.52
C LYS A 539 -17.85 -11.54 18.06
N SER A 540 -17.34 -10.32 17.87
CA SER A 540 -16.11 -9.80 18.46
C SER A 540 -15.98 -10.16 19.95
N ARG A 541 -14.76 -10.51 20.37
CA ARG A 541 -14.36 -10.75 21.76
C ARG A 541 -12.92 -10.26 22.00
N PRO A 542 -12.63 -9.70 23.19
CA PRO A 542 -11.25 -9.41 23.60
C PRO A 542 -10.41 -10.69 23.63
N PHE A 543 -9.08 -10.53 23.68
CA PHE A 543 -8.15 -11.66 23.81
C PHE A 543 -8.46 -12.47 25.10
N PRO A 544 -8.29 -13.80 25.09
CA PRO A 544 -8.49 -14.63 26.29
C PRO A 544 -7.75 -14.09 27.52
N SER A 545 -8.51 -13.76 28.59
CA SER A 545 -7.95 -13.17 29.82
C SER A 545 -7.10 -14.14 30.65
N ILE A 546 -7.05 -15.40 30.23
CA ILE A 546 -6.09 -16.42 30.61
C ILE A 546 -5.66 -17.04 29.28
N TYR A 547 -4.34 -17.14 29.06
CA TYR A 547 -3.74 -17.73 27.87
C TYR A 547 -2.47 -18.46 28.29
N ASP A 548 -2.27 -19.64 27.71
CA ASP A 548 -1.13 -20.52 27.89
C ASP A 548 -0.75 -21.11 26.52
N ASP A 549 0.54 -21.31 26.32
CA ASP A 549 1.14 -21.92 25.13
C ASP A 549 2.42 -22.61 25.61
N ASP A 550 2.47 -23.94 25.49
CA ASP A 550 3.60 -24.76 25.92
C ASP A 550 4.59 -25.02 24.77
N PHE A 551 4.27 -24.52 23.57
CA PHE A 551 5.00 -24.71 22.32
C PHE A 551 5.20 -26.18 21.89
N ASN A 552 4.50 -27.16 22.48
CA ASN A 552 4.70 -28.60 22.26
C ASN A 552 4.12 -29.10 20.92
N VAL A 553 4.71 -28.62 19.82
CA VAL A 553 4.27 -28.92 18.44
C VAL A 553 5.44 -29.49 17.63
N GLU A 554 5.45 -30.81 17.40
CA GLU A 554 6.53 -31.51 16.68
C GLU A 554 6.64 -31.09 15.20
N TYR A 555 5.50 -30.86 14.54
CA TYR A 555 5.41 -30.46 13.13
C TYR A 555 4.47 -29.26 12.96
N PRO A 556 4.90 -28.04 13.31
CA PRO A 556 4.06 -26.86 13.22
C PRO A 556 3.84 -26.46 11.75
N PHE A 557 2.61 -26.04 11.42
CA PHE A 557 2.24 -25.70 10.03
C PHE A 557 2.77 -24.32 9.57
N PHE A 558 3.16 -23.47 10.53
CA PHE A 558 3.85 -22.19 10.34
C PHE A 558 5.07 -22.14 11.27
N SER A 559 6.09 -21.35 10.96
CA SER A 559 7.35 -21.35 11.73
C SER A 559 7.28 -20.69 13.12
N GLU A 560 6.19 -19.99 13.44
CA GLU A 560 6.03 -19.17 14.67
C GLU A 560 4.72 -19.55 15.40
N ALA A 561 4.72 -19.50 16.73
CA ALA A 561 3.58 -19.81 17.59
C ALA A 561 2.37 -18.87 17.36
N PRO A 562 1.12 -19.27 17.62
CA PRO A 562 -0.05 -18.42 17.37
C PRO A 562 -0.03 -17.13 18.21
N PHE A 563 -0.62 -16.07 17.66
CA PHE A 563 -0.84 -14.75 18.28
C PHE A 563 0.37 -13.91 18.73
N PHE A 564 1.56 -14.51 18.86
CA PHE A 564 2.81 -13.75 18.90
C PHE A 564 2.93 -12.87 17.64
N ALA A 565 3.63 -11.75 17.78
CA ALA A 565 3.79 -10.76 16.73
C ALA A 565 5.14 -10.05 16.92
N ASP A 566 6.17 -10.60 16.28
CA ASP A 566 7.53 -10.12 16.39
C ASP A 566 7.67 -8.67 15.94
N GLN A 567 8.27 -7.82 16.80
CA GLN A 567 8.42 -6.38 16.55
C GLN A 567 9.89 -5.96 16.36
N THR A 568 10.83 -6.81 16.77
CA THR A 568 12.27 -6.75 16.46
C THR A 568 12.85 -8.13 16.80
N GLY A 569 13.75 -8.66 15.96
CA GLY A 569 14.14 -10.07 16.06
C GLY A 569 13.20 -10.97 15.25
N VAL A 570 13.44 -12.27 15.27
CA VAL A 570 12.55 -13.30 14.71
C VAL A 570 12.53 -14.44 15.72
N PHE A 571 11.35 -14.96 16.03
CA PHE A 571 11.11 -16.05 16.96
C PHE A 571 10.53 -17.24 16.20
N GLU A 572 11.13 -18.42 16.31
CA GLU A 572 10.69 -19.64 15.62
C GLU A 572 10.41 -20.77 16.63
N TYR A 573 9.47 -21.66 16.29
CA TYR A 573 9.34 -22.96 16.95
C TYR A 573 10.67 -23.73 16.84
N TYR A 574 11.16 -24.24 17.96
CA TYR A 574 12.46 -24.89 18.05
C TYR A 574 12.37 -26.20 18.86
N MET A 575 12.72 -27.31 18.21
CA MET A 575 12.88 -28.62 18.83
C MET A 575 14.34 -28.83 19.22
N ASN A 576 14.62 -28.99 20.52
CA ASN A 576 15.92 -29.37 21.03
C ASN A 576 16.02 -30.90 21.17
N THR A 577 16.68 -31.57 20.22
CA THR A 577 16.87 -33.02 20.27
C THR A 577 17.92 -33.50 21.29
N GLU A 578 18.67 -32.59 21.91
CA GLU A 578 19.64 -32.91 22.97
C GLU A 578 19.03 -32.82 24.38
N ASP A 579 17.85 -32.20 24.52
CA ASP A 579 17.05 -32.16 25.76
C ASP A 579 15.68 -32.86 25.54
N PRO A 580 15.59 -34.18 25.73
CA PRO A 580 14.33 -34.93 25.65
C PRO A 580 13.50 -34.80 26.95
N GLY A 581 13.70 -33.72 27.72
CA GLY A 581 13.00 -33.40 28.96
C GLY A 581 11.83 -32.43 28.75
N GLU A 582 11.62 -31.58 29.75
CA GLU A 582 10.49 -30.64 29.84
C GLU A 582 10.55 -29.50 28.79
N HIS A 583 11.73 -29.26 28.21
CA HIS A 583 11.96 -28.20 27.21
C HIS A 583 12.40 -28.75 25.84
N GLN A 584 11.91 -29.93 25.45
CA GLN A 584 12.16 -30.49 24.11
C GLN A 584 11.62 -29.59 22.99
N PHE A 585 10.51 -28.89 23.22
CA PHE A 585 9.91 -27.93 22.29
C PHE A 585 9.82 -26.55 22.93
N THR A 586 10.13 -25.50 22.18
CA THR A 586 10.33 -24.14 22.68
C THR A 586 10.04 -23.10 21.60
N LEU A 587 9.88 -21.83 22.01
CA LEU A 587 9.91 -20.67 21.10
C LEU A 587 11.25 -19.95 21.24
N ARG A 588 12.02 -19.83 20.14
CA ARG A 588 13.43 -19.39 20.16
C ARG A 588 13.68 -18.18 19.28
N GLN A 589 14.29 -17.13 19.84
CA GLN A 589 14.74 -15.97 19.06
C GLN A 589 15.99 -16.33 18.24
N VAL A 590 15.89 -16.33 16.91
CA VAL A 590 16.95 -16.86 16.03
C VAL A 590 17.98 -15.83 15.57
N LEU A 591 17.70 -14.52 15.51
CA LEU A 591 18.66 -13.56 14.95
C LEU A 591 19.89 -13.39 15.86
N ASN A 592 21.08 -13.63 15.28
CA ASN A 592 22.37 -13.46 15.94
C ASN A 592 23.09 -12.14 15.59
N GLN A 593 22.55 -11.37 14.65
CA GLN A 593 23.02 -10.02 14.30
C GLN A 593 21.87 -9.14 13.79
N ARG A 594 22.02 -7.82 13.88
CA ARG A 594 21.02 -6.87 13.34
C ARG A 594 20.89 -7.03 11.81
N PRO A 595 19.67 -6.98 11.24
CA PRO A 595 19.43 -6.89 9.80
C PRO A 595 19.97 -5.61 9.16
N ILE A 596 19.92 -5.54 7.82
CA ILE A 596 19.83 -4.29 7.08
C ILE A 596 18.40 -3.79 7.24
N THR A 597 18.20 -2.79 8.10
CA THR A 597 16.88 -2.46 8.61
C THR A 597 16.12 -1.45 7.76
N TRP A 598 14.84 -1.74 7.49
CA TRP A 598 13.94 -0.78 6.86
C TRP A 598 13.50 0.30 7.86
N ALA A 599 12.92 -0.13 8.99
CA ALA A 599 12.53 0.74 10.08
C ALA A 599 13.71 1.08 11.02
N ALA A 600 13.36 1.68 12.16
CA ALA A 600 14.24 1.89 13.30
C ALA A 600 14.00 0.82 14.38
N ASP A 601 14.24 -0.45 14.07
CA ASP A 601 14.05 -1.63 14.93
C ASP A 601 14.79 -1.43 16.27
N ALA A 602 14.29 -2.01 17.36
CA ALA A 602 14.88 -1.90 18.69
C ALA A 602 16.32 -2.46 18.77
N PHE A 603 16.99 -2.26 19.91
CA PHE A 603 18.31 -2.87 20.17
C PHE A 603 18.19 -4.27 20.79
N SER A 604 17.06 -4.55 21.45
CA SER A 604 16.70 -5.84 22.02
C SER A 604 15.57 -6.45 21.19
N PRO A 605 15.62 -7.74 20.85
CA PRO A 605 14.47 -8.46 20.30
C PRO A 605 13.25 -8.41 21.22
N ILE A 606 12.06 -8.44 20.63
CA ILE A 606 10.78 -8.48 21.34
C ILE A 606 9.66 -8.97 20.40
N SER A 607 8.84 -9.88 20.91
CA SER A 607 7.53 -10.23 20.36
C SER A 607 6.43 -9.74 21.31
N ILE A 608 5.26 -9.39 20.78
CA ILE A 608 4.10 -8.96 21.58
C ILE A 608 2.90 -9.89 21.37
N ILE A 609 2.05 -10.02 22.39
CA ILE A 609 0.87 -10.88 22.40
C ILE A 609 -0.17 -10.31 23.40
N GLY A 610 -1.45 -10.62 23.20
CA GLY A 610 -2.52 -10.38 24.18
C GLY A 610 -3.49 -9.26 23.81
N ASP A 611 -4.04 -8.60 24.82
CA ASP A 611 -4.92 -7.43 24.68
C ASP A 611 -4.19 -6.15 25.13
N TYR A 612 -4.14 -5.13 24.27
CA TYR A 612 -3.51 -3.85 24.58
C TYR A 612 -4.16 -3.13 25.78
N GLN A 613 -5.44 -3.40 26.06
CA GLN A 613 -6.19 -2.80 27.16
C GLN A 613 -5.86 -3.41 28.53
N TRP A 614 -5.01 -4.45 28.60
CA TRP A 614 -4.66 -5.10 29.87
C TRP A 614 -3.82 -4.20 30.80
N THR A 615 -4.40 -3.92 31.97
CA THR A 615 -3.77 -3.10 33.02
C THR A 615 -3.29 -3.92 34.22
N ASN A 616 -4.03 -4.95 34.64
CA ASN A 616 -3.61 -5.86 35.71
C ASN A 616 -3.34 -7.24 35.09
N LEU A 617 -2.11 -7.74 35.23
CA LEU A 617 -1.65 -8.96 34.58
C LEU A 617 -0.58 -9.66 35.43
N THR A 618 -0.59 -10.98 35.39
CA THR A 618 0.55 -11.83 35.74
C THR A 618 1.05 -12.43 34.43
N ILE A 619 2.34 -12.31 34.16
CA ILE A 619 3.02 -13.01 33.06
C ILE A 619 3.96 -14.03 33.71
N GLU A 620 3.95 -15.25 33.20
CA GLU A 620 4.87 -16.32 33.58
C GLU A 620 5.47 -16.94 32.31
N CYS A 621 6.76 -17.22 32.30
CA CYS A 621 7.45 -17.84 31.17
C CYS A 621 8.79 -18.45 31.63
N ASP A 622 9.10 -19.65 31.16
CA ASP A 622 10.43 -20.25 31.32
C ASP A 622 11.38 -19.69 30.26
N VAL A 623 12.58 -19.28 30.68
CA VAL A 623 13.56 -18.66 29.79
C VAL A 623 14.94 -19.29 29.92
N TYR A 624 15.65 -19.34 28.80
CA TYR A 624 16.99 -19.90 28.66
C TYR A 624 17.94 -18.88 28.03
N ILE A 625 19.07 -18.62 28.66
CA ILE A 625 20.09 -17.68 28.14
C ILE A 625 21.21 -18.48 27.48
N GLU A 626 21.26 -18.52 26.15
CA GLU A 626 22.30 -19.27 25.43
C GLU A 626 23.72 -18.67 25.56
N THR A 627 23.83 -17.34 25.61
CA THR A 627 25.10 -16.61 25.48
C THR A 627 25.76 -16.36 26.85
N PRO A 628 26.93 -16.96 27.15
CA PRO A 628 27.64 -16.74 28.41
C PRO A 628 28.04 -15.28 28.65
N GLU A 629 28.11 -14.89 29.93
CA GLU A 629 28.50 -13.56 30.48
C GLU A 629 27.62 -12.36 30.07
N LYS A 630 27.23 -12.28 28.79
CA LYS A 630 26.64 -11.09 28.14
C LYS A 630 25.20 -11.30 27.70
N GLY A 631 24.73 -12.55 27.63
CA GLY A 631 23.34 -12.84 27.32
C GLY A 631 22.39 -12.31 28.37
N GLY A 632 21.20 -11.93 27.93
CA GLY A 632 20.10 -11.52 28.79
C GLY A 632 18.77 -11.58 28.05
N VAL A 633 17.71 -11.81 28.80
CA VAL A 633 16.34 -12.02 28.34
C VAL A 633 15.39 -11.28 29.28
N PHE A 634 14.14 -11.09 28.86
CA PHE A 634 13.15 -10.40 29.68
C PHE A 634 11.73 -10.88 29.38
N ILE A 635 10.85 -10.70 30.35
CA ILE A 635 9.40 -10.68 30.15
C ILE A 635 8.87 -9.27 30.41
N ALA A 636 7.83 -8.84 29.69
CA ALA A 636 7.34 -7.47 29.76
C ALA A 636 5.82 -7.36 29.68
N GLY A 637 5.25 -6.43 30.43
CA GLY A 637 3.81 -6.17 30.46
C GLY A 637 3.48 -4.69 30.27
N ARG A 638 2.24 -4.39 29.83
CA ARG A 638 1.77 -3.05 29.44
C ARG A 638 2.63 -2.38 28.34
N VAL A 639 3.17 -3.17 27.41
CA VAL A 639 4.01 -2.68 26.30
C VAL A 639 3.15 -1.83 25.35
N ASN A 640 3.31 -0.52 25.37
CA ASN A 640 2.34 0.41 24.80
C ASN A 640 2.59 0.85 23.33
N LYS A 641 3.61 0.33 22.66
CA LYS A 641 3.91 0.59 21.24
C LYS A 641 4.61 -0.60 20.60
N GLY A 642 4.26 -0.86 19.34
CA GLY A 642 5.00 -1.75 18.44
C GLY A 642 5.32 -1.08 17.11
N GLY A 643 5.55 -1.92 16.11
CA GLY A 643 5.75 -1.54 14.71
C GLY A 643 6.94 -0.62 14.48
N ILE A 644 6.80 0.29 13.52
CA ILE A 644 7.77 1.36 13.21
C ILE A 644 8.10 2.25 14.43
N LEU A 645 7.30 2.20 15.51
CA LEU A 645 7.49 2.94 16.75
C LEU A 645 8.08 2.10 17.90
N ILE A 646 8.47 0.83 17.69
CA ILE A 646 8.91 -0.10 18.74
C ILE A 646 10.04 0.44 19.64
N ARG A 647 10.96 1.27 19.11
CA ARG A 647 12.00 1.96 19.92
C ARG A 647 11.46 2.89 21.01
N SER A 648 10.20 3.30 20.91
CA SER A 648 9.50 4.16 21.87
C SER A 648 8.57 3.38 22.80
N ALA A 649 8.66 2.04 22.83
CA ALA A 649 7.85 1.19 23.70
C ALA A 649 8.17 1.43 25.18
N THR A 650 7.14 1.78 25.95
CA THR A 650 7.17 1.84 27.41
C THR A 650 6.18 0.84 28.01
N GLY A 651 6.39 0.49 29.28
CA GLY A 651 5.70 -0.62 29.96
C GLY A 651 6.40 -0.96 31.27
N VAL A 652 6.42 -2.24 31.64
CA VAL A 652 7.26 -2.77 32.71
C VAL A 652 8.01 -3.98 32.17
N PHE A 653 9.34 -3.87 32.04
CA PHE A 653 10.21 -4.91 31.47
C PHE A 653 11.09 -5.48 32.58
N PHE A 654 10.98 -6.79 32.85
CA PHE A 654 11.78 -7.50 33.85
C PHE A 654 12.87 -8.32 33.16
N TRP A 655 14.10 -7.82 33.24
CA TRP A 655 15.28 -8.35 32.58
C TRP A 655 16.14 -9.16 33.54
N ILE A 656 16.70 -10.26 33.04
CA ILE A 656 17.76 -11.03 33.69
C ILE A 656 18.97 -11.18 32.77
N PHE A 657 20.16 -11.33 33.35
CA PHE A 657 21.42 -11.41 32.61
C PHE A 657 22.34 -12.51 33.16
N ALA A 658 23.02 -13.23 32.28
CA ALA A 658 23.98 -14.30 32.59
C ALA A 658 25.26 -13.84 33.34
N SER A 659 25.30 -12.57 33.75
CA SER A 659 26.32 -11.96 34.61
C SER A 659 25.89 -11.91 36.09
N GLY A 660 24.78 -12.53 36.47
CA GLY A 660 24.26 -12.53 37.85
C GLY A 660 23.57 -11.22 38.25
N PHE A 661 22.89 -10.57 37.30
CA PHE A 661 22.17 -9.31 37.50
C PHE A 661 20.73 -9.37 36.96
N TYR A 662 19.85 -8.57 37.54
CA TYR A 662 18.52 -8.29 37.02
C TYR A 662 18.23 -6.78 36.96
N ARG A 663 17.28 -6.38 36.11
CA ARG A 663 16.78 -4.99 36.00
C ARG A 663 15.27 -4.98 35.81
N LEU A 664 14.62 -3.95 36.30
CA LEU A 664 13.22 -3.63 36.01
C LEU A 664 13.18 -2.24 35.37
N THR A 665 12.70 -2.10 34.15
CA THR A 665 12.71 -0.83 33.40
C THR A 665 11.31 -0.40 32.94
N ALA A 666 11.13 0.90 32.73
CA ALA A 666 9.90 1.49 32.22
C ALA A 666 9.84 1.55 30.68
N ASP A 667 10.96 1.27 30.02
CA ASP A 667 11.17 1.37 28.58
C ASP A 667 12.01 0.20 28.03
N LEU A 668 11.78 -0.14 26.76
CA LEU A 668 12.48 -1.22 26.05
C LEU A 668 13.98 -0.92 25.82
N ALA A 669 14.37 0.36 25.77
CA ALA A 669 15.77 0.76 25.63
C ALA A 669 16.55 0.67 26.96
N GLY A 670 15.86 0.44 28.08
CA GLY A 670 16.43 0.29 29.42
C GLY A 670 17.01 1.59 30.02
N TRP A 671 16.56 2.76 29.56
CA TRP A 671 17.06 4.06 30.00
C TRP A 671 16.44 4.52 31.32
N MET A 672 15.23 4.08 31.63
CA MET A 672 14.45 4.44 32.82
C MET A 672 14.30 3.20 33.72
N MET A 673 15.20 3.04 34.70
CA MET A 673 15.12 1.93 35.66
C MET A 673 14.13 2.23 36.79
N TYR A 674 13.26 1.25 37.09
CA TYR A 674 12.49 1.19 38.33
C TYR A 674 13.34 0.61 39.48
N THR A 675 14.08 -0.47 39.21
CA THR A 675 15.01 -1.11 40.16
C THR A 675 16.03 -2.00 39.43
N SER A 676 17.08 -2.44 40.11
CA SER A 676 18.10 -3.37 39.63
C SER A 676 18.80 -4.03 40.80
N GLY A 677 19.26 -5.27 40.64
CA GLY A 677 19.99 -5.98 41.67
C GLY A 677 20.73 -7.21 41.17
N HIS A 678 21.18 -8.04 42.10
CA HIS A 678 21.82 -9.32 41.83
C HIS A 678 20.83 -10.48 41.95
N ALA A 679 21.08 -11.55 41.19
CA ALA A 679 20.41 -12.83 41.29
C ALA A 679 21.37 -13.93 40.83
N GLU A 680 21.18 -15.18 41.29
CA GLU A 680 22.03 -16.31 40.90
C GLU A 680 21.61 -16.82 39.51
N ILE A 681 22.02 -16.08 38.48
CA ILE A 681 21.61 -16.27 37.08
C ILE A 681 22.83 -16.38 36.18
N ARG A 682 22.81 -17.40 35.30
CA ARG A 682 23.88 -17.81 34.40
C ARG A 682 23.34 -17.99 32.98
N ALA A 683 24.21 -18.40 32.07
CA ALA A 683 23.81 -18.93 30.78
C ALA A 683 23.71 -20.47 30.85
N GLN A 684 22.96 -21.06 29.92
CA GLN A 684 22.80 -22.51 29.77
C GLN A 684 22.14 -23.21 30.97
N GLU A 685 21.30 -22.46 31.68
CA GLU A 685 20.41 -22.90 32.76
C GLU A 685 19.00 -22.32 32.46
N TRP A 686 17.94 -23.07 32.79
CA TRP A 686 16.53 -22.66 32.65
C TRP A 686 16.03 -21.95 33.91
N TYR A 687 15.21 -20.91 33.74
CA TYR A 687 14.60 -20.16 34.85
C TYR A 687 13.15 -19.75 34.54
N THR A 688 12.22 -20.06 35.45
CA THR A 688 10.86 -19.50 35.42
C THR A 688 10.87 -18.04 35.88
N LEU A 689 10.35 -17.12 35.05
CA LEU A 689 10.15 -15.72 35.42
C LEU A 689 8.67 -15.40 35.59
N THR A 690 8.30 -14.87 36.76
CA THR A 690 6.95 -14.36 37.04
C THR A 690 6.95 -12.84 37.21
N LEU A 691 6.22 -12.11 36.38
CA LEU A 691 6.03 -10.66 36.45
C LEU A 691 4.57 -10.32 36.78
N ILE A 692 4.33 -9.85 38.01
CA ILE A 692 3.00 -9.47 38.51
C ILE A 692 2.87 -7.94 38.49
N ILE A 693 2.01 -7.41 37.61
CA ILE A 693 1.72 -5.98 37.52
C ILE A 693 0.29 -5.73 38.00
N LYS A 694 0.16 -4.94 39.07
CA LYS A 694 -1.13 -4.46 39.60
C LYS A 694 -1.12 -2.94 39.66
N ALA A 695 -2.22 -2.31 39.24
CA ALA A 695 -2.40 -0.87 39.40
C ALA A 695 -2.39 -0.50 40.89
N SER A 696 -1.66 0.57 41.24
CA SER A 696 -1.71 1.14 42.58
C SER A 696 -3.12 1.68 42.84
N ILE A 697 -3.82 1.09 43.80
CA ILE A 697 -5.06 1.67 44.34
C ILE A 697 -4.70 3.08 44.84
N PRO A 698 -5.39 4.15 44.42
CA PRO A 698 -5.17 5.47 44.98
C PRO A 698 -5.43 5.43 46.49
N ASN A 699 -4.44 5.82 47.29
CA ASN A 699 -4.62 5.91 48.75
C ASN A 699 -5.77 6.87 49.05
N GLN A 700 -6.88 6.36 49.56
CA GLN A 700 -8.03 7.17 49.99
C GLN A 700 -7.77 7.97 51.29
N ASN A 701 -6.54 7.92 51.80
CA ASN A 701 -6.06 8.62 52.99
C ASN A 701 -4.78 9.42 52.64
N ALA A 702 -4.96 10.57 51.98
CA ALA A 702 -3.91 11.55 51.66
C ALA A 702 -4.51 12.96 51.61
#